data_AF-A0A1F9I064-F1
#
_entry.id   AF-A0A1F9I064-F1
#
_cell.length_a   1.000
_cell.length_b   1.000
_cell.length_c   1.000
_cell.angle_alpha   90.00
_cell.angle_beta   90.00
_cell.angle_gamma   90.00
#
_symmetry.space_group_name_H-M   'P 1'
#
loop_
_entity.id
_entity.type
_entity.pdbx_description
1 polymer ?
#
loop_
_entity_poly.entity_id
_entity_poly.type
_entity_poly.pdbx_seq_one_letter_code
_entity_poly.pdbx_strand_id
1 'polypeptide(L)'
;MSLFRAKGALHLCSLTFLLLSLPVSAAQVRIAPQIGFHGLFQLGHPFPLKVELANTGGPLEGTLEVRAWKGGPTRGTGVYPLYHRSHVFLAAQARKSIPFTVDPDSVSRPLTLTFFGAGFRWSQEVDLRRHFSPAPLVLLVTENNFSHALPLASAAPGPLISLALGDLPSDPRAYQGVSAIIFYEQSFRDLSRRQAAALEGWVTSGGWMLILGSLHVALYQETTMSRFLPVRVAGLKRFASLPDLDRRYGKQGAPLKDLWGQDSRLVEGKVLLQEGGIPLLVEARRGRGGIFYLGLDVGRPPLSRWGGLKPLFRELLGSTPERSARLQASWDDAVFSQLLASPSFISAYVPVRSLFLWILFYLGGMGFFAWQWRQSRWGRRNLCLGFLLLNAVASVSGYLHFSHRGSVPDGVLLTATLLESFSGGYVEAQSNVALFSTQTREYALQVENGWNDLEAFFPRPGNTKEAHLVMQEEGSSTRFSFPLREWAYRLFKVRSLGPFPLHAEVEQRGDRLSLRLANLGPKDLDECWLVIQGQVFFLGDILRGSNVVREFSLVARGQAASESSSKHSSLQEIRFANRMRELLFRYSFFPESQGLSRGGGEGALFVGWVRQAAPRVWVDDAQVLAYDYTLFRAIIPFGEEQDL
;
A
#
# COMPACT_ATOMS: atom_id res chain seq x y z
N MET A 1 61.79 58.26 23.09
CA MET A 1 61.61 57.19 22.07
C MET A 1 60.86 55.94 22.56
N SER A 2 60.21 55.92 23.75
CA SER A 2 59.49 54.73 24.26
C SER A 2 57.95 54.82 24.21
N LEU A 3 57.36 56.00 24.03
CA LEU A 3 55.89 56.17 24.06
C LEU A 3 55.18 56.03 22.70
N PHE A 4 55.93 56.07 21.58
CA PHE A 4 55.35 55.91 20.23
C PHE A 4 55.27 54.45 19.75
N ARG A 5 56.04 53.52 20.34
CA ARG A 5 55.98 52.08 19.98
C ARG A 5 54.80 51.34 20.63
N ALA A 6 54.28 51.82 21.76
CA ALA A 6 53.17 51.16 22.46
C ALA A 6 51.80 51.39 21.79
N LYS A 7 51.57 52.57 21.18
CA LYS A 7 50.30 52.86 20.47
C LYS A 7 50.19 52.13 19.14
N GLY A 8 51.30 51.93 18.42
CA GLY A 8 51.34 51.13 17.20
C GLY A 8 51.03 49.65 17.43
N ALA A 9 51.51 49.07 18.54
CA ALA A 9 51.27 47.68 18.89
C ALA A 9 49.80 47.42 19.31
N LEU A 10 49.16 48.36 20.01
CA LEU A 10 47.74 48.22 20.37
C LEU A 10 46.81 48.33 19.15
N HIS A 11 47.10 49.24 18.20
CA HIS A 11 46.31 49.34 16.98
C HIS A 11 46.55 48.14 16.04
N LEU A 12 47.76 47.59 15.99
CA LEU A 12 48.04 46.36 15.22
C LEU A 12 47.33 45.14 15.84
N CYS A 13 47.36 44.98 17.18
CA CYS A 13 46.64 43.92 17.88
C CYS A 13 45.13 44.03 17.73
N SER A 14 44.57 45.25 17.78
CA SER A 14 43.14 45.51 17.57
C SER A 14 42.71 45.25 16.12
N LEU A 15 43.57 45.49 15.14
CA LEU A 15 43.29 45.19 13.72
C LEU A 15 43.40 43.68 13.43
N THR A 16 44.33 42.96 14.06
CA THR A 16 44.38 41.49 13.98
C THR A 16 43.19 40.83 14.68
N PHE A 17 42.71 41.35 15.81
CA PHE A 17 41.51 40.81 16.46
C PHE A 17 40.23 41.06 15.64
N LEU A 18 40.14 42.18 14.92
CA LEU A 18 39.02 42.47 14.01
C LEU A 18 39.05 41.63 12.72
N LEU A 19 40.24 41.26 12.24
CA LEU A 19 40.40 40.37 11.07
C LEU A 19 40.21 38.88 11.42
N LEU A 20 40.32 38.50 12.69
CA LEU A 20 40.01 37.15 13.20
C LEU A 20 38.54 36.97 13.64
N SER A 21 37.76 38.04 13.69
CA SER A 21 36.32 38.00 13.95
C SER A 21 35.50 38.17 12.67
N LEU A 22 35.81 37.41 11.63
CA LEU A 22 34.81 37.12 10.61
C LEU A 22 33.86 36.06 11.21
N PRO A 23 32.56 36.33 11.34
CA PRO A 23 31.61 35.29 11.73
C PRO A 23 31.47 34.32 10.56
N VAL A 24 32.37 33.34 10.45
CA VAL A 24 32.16 32.18 9.57
C VAL A 24 31.26 31.20 10.31
N SER A 25 30.01 31.60 10.48
CA SER A 25 28.92 30.63 10.63
C SER A 25 27.95 30.84 9.48
N ALA A 26 28.49 30.82 8.26
CA ALA A 26 27.70 30.62 7.07
C ALA A 26 26.99 29.27 7.17
N ALA A 27 25.72 29.20 6.79
CA ALA A 27 24.92 27.99 6.84
C ALA A 27 25.67 26.83 6.18
N GLN A 28 26.22 25.92 7.01
CA GLN A 28 27.09 24.83 6.53
C GLN A 28 26.33 23.88 5.61
N VAL A 29 25.00 23.85 5.67
CA VAL A 29 24.14 22.99 4.84
C VAL A 29 23.08 23.83 4.14
N ARG A 30 22.99 23.68 2.81
CA ARG A 30 21.89 24.20 1.99
C ARG A 30 20.97 23.06 1.59
N ILE A 31 19.66 23.26 1.79
CA ILE A 31 18.63 22.30 1.38
C ILE A 31 17.85 22.87 0.21
N ALA A 32 17.75 22.11 -0.88
CA ALA A 32 16.95 22.46 -2.05
C ALA A 32 15.96 21.31 -2.32
N PRO A 33 14.66 21.48 -2.01
CA PRO A 33 13.65 20.47 -2.31
C PRO A 33 13.16 20.57 -3.76
N GLN A 34 13.02 19.43 -4.40
CA GLN A 34 12.33 19.25 -5.68
C GLN A 34 11.05 18.46 -5.43
N ILE A 35 9.91 19.09 -5.70
CA ILE A 35 8.59 18.58 -5.37
C ILE A 35 8.00 17.86 -6.58
N GLY A 36 7.47 16.66 -6.37
CA GLY A 36 6.73 15.92 -7.38
C GLY A 36 7.53 15.70 -8.66
N PHE A 37 6.81 15.70 -9.78
CA PHE A 37 7.38 15.62 -11.11
C PHE A 37 7.55 17.04 -11.66
N HIS A 38 8.79 17.55 -11.66
CA HIS A 38 9.12 18.92 -12.10
C HIS A 38 8.26 20.02 -11.44
N GLY A 39 7.94 19.88 -10.15
CA GLY A 39 7.15 20.86 -9.39
C GLY A 39 5.65 20.59 -9.38
N LEU A 40 5.17 19.51 -9.98
CA LEU A 40 3.74 19.15 -10.00
C LEU A 40 3.47 17.79 -9.34
N PHE A 41 2.38 17.69 -8.58
CA PHE A 41 1.87 16.44 -8.02
C PHE A 41 0.33 16.43 -7.98
N GLN A 42 -0.30 15.26 -7.87
CA GLN A 42 -1.75 15.16 -7.67
C GLN A 42 -2.09 15.11 -6.18
N LEU A 43 -3.02 15.94 -5.72
CA LEU A 43 -3.47 15.95 -4.33
C LEU A 43 -4.21 14.65 -3.96
N GLY A 44 -3.97 14.15 -2.74
CA GLY A 44 -4.59 12.94 -2.20
C GLY A 44 -3.87 11.65 -2.59
N HIS A 45 -2.73 11.77 -3.28
CA HIS A 45 -1.86 10.67 -3.64
C HIS A 45 -0.41 10.95 -3.22
N PRO A 46 0.34 9.90 -2.82
CA PRO A 46 1.76 10.04 -2.55
C PRO A 46 2.52 10.50 -3.79
N PHE A 47 3.55 11.32 -3.59
CA PHE A 47 4.38 11.87 -4.65
C PHE A 47 5.87 11.90 -4.25
N PRO A 48 6.78 11.91 -5.23
CA PRO A 48 8.21 11.95 -4.95
C PRO A 48 8.65 13.33 -4.46
N LEU A 49 9.50 13.37 -3.45
CA LEU A 49 10.18 14.56 -2.96
C LEU A 49 11.67 14.27 -2.94
N LYS A 50 12.45 14.91 -3.82
CA LYS A 50 13.91 14.83 -3.79
C LYS A 50 14.45 16.00 -2.98
N VAL A 51 15.21 15.72 -1.94
CA VAL A 51 15.85 16.75 -1.12
C VAL A 51 17.34 16.76 -1.40
N GLU A 52 17.81 17.81 -2.06
CA GLU A 52 19.24 18.02 -2.28
C GLU A 52 19.86 18.73 -1.08
N LEU A 53 20.81 18.07 -0.44
CA LEU A 53 21.63 18.61 0.62
C LEU A 53 23.01 18.94 0.06
N ALA A 54 23.44 20.20 0.19
CA ALA A 54 24.78 20.63 -0.15
C ALA A 54 25.52 21.07 1.12
N ASN A 55 26.59 20.36 1.45
CA ASN A 55 27.48 20.72 2.55
C ASN A 55 28.57 21.66 2.04
N THR A 56 28.69 22.83 2.65
CA THR A 56 29.72 23.84 2.37
C THR A 56 30.75 23.96 3.49
N GLY A 57 30.62 23.16 4.55
CA GLY A 57 31.55 23.09 5.68
C GLY A 57 32.33 21.77 5.75
N GLY A 58 32.76 21.43 6.97
CA GLY A 58 33.39 20.14 7.29
C GLY A 58 32.40 18.97 7.24
N PRO A 59 32.88 17.72 7.34
CA PRO A 59 32.01 16.55 7.31
C PRO A 59 31.03 16.58 8.47
N LEU A 60 29.78 16.19 8.22
CA LEU A 60 28.71 16.25 9.21
C LEU A 60 27.79 15.04 9.11
N GLU A 61 27.32 14.62 10.28
CA GLU A 61 26.28 13.61 10.45
C GLU A 61 25.03 14.26 11.00
N GLY A 62 23.88 13.84 10.50
CA GLY A 62 22.61 14.33 10.96
C GLY A 62 21.42 13.52 10.46
N THR A 63 20.24 13.95 10.89
CA THR A 63 18.96 13.35 10.50
C THR A 63 18.15 14.38 9.72
N LEU A 64 17.77 14.02 8.49
CA LEU A 64 16.82 14.78 7.70
C LEU A 64 15.41 14.29 8.03
N GLU A 65 14.55 15.20 8.49
CA GLU A 65 13.16 14.95 8.84
C GLU A 65 12.24 15.75 7.91
N VAL A 66 11.30 15.08 7.26
CA VAL A 66 10.24 15.71 6.48
C VAL A 66 8.92 15.52 7.21
N ARG A 67 8.31 16.63 7.65
CA ARG A 67 7.00 16.62 8.30
C ARG A 67 5.91 16.90 7.27
N ALA A 68 5.01 15.93 7.12
CA ALA A 68 3.77 16.04 6.36
C ALA A 68 2.55 15.93 7.30
N TRP A 69 1.43 16.53 6.93
CA TRP A 69 0.19 16.44 7.69
C TRP A 69 -0.75 15.43 7.03
N LYS A 70 -1.20 14.43 7.80
CA LYS A 70 -2.15 13.40 7.38
C LYS A 70 -3.46 13.48 8.18
N GLY A 71 -4.48 12.81 7.67
CA GLY A 71 -5.82 12.73 8.24
C GLY A 71 -6.67 13.99 8.01
N GLY A 72 -7.79 14.07 8.73
CA GLY A 72 -8.76 15.15 8.63
C GLY A 72 -10.16 14.66 8.27
N PRO A 73 -11.15 15.58 8.22
CA PRO A 73 -12.55 15.24 8.01
C PRO A 73 -12.81 14.45 6.72
N THR A 74 -12.05 14.73 5.66
CA THR A 74 -12.13 14.05 4.36
C THR A 74 -11.70 12.59 4.40
N ARG A 75 -10.82 12.22 5.34
CA ARG A 75 -10.35 10.84 5.57
C ARG A 75 -11.07 10.15 6.73
N GLY A 76 -11.98 10.84 7.42
CA GLY A 76 -12.67 10.32 8.60
C GLY A 76 -11.76 10.12 9.83
N THR A 77 -10.54 10.65 9.82
CA THR A 77 -9.53 10.48 10.88
C THR A 77 -9.14 11.82 11.49
N GLY A 78 -8.63 11.82 12.73
CA GLY A 78 -8.00 13.01 13.31
C GLY A 78 -6.79 13.47 12.49
N VAL A 79 -6.48 14.77 12.50
CA VAL A 79 -5.28 15.30 11.82
C VAL A 79 -4.03 15.02 12.66
N TYR A 80 -2.98 14.48 12.05
CA TYR A 80 -1.72 14.14 12.71
C TYR A 80 -0.49 14.46 11.84
N PRO A 81 0.64 14.90 12.41
CA PRO A 81 1.93 14.94 11.71
C PRO A 81 2.51 13.53 11.49
N LEU A 82 2.90 13.26 10.24
CA LEU A 82 3.76 12.16 9.84
C LEU A 82 5.18 12.71 9.59
N TYR A 83 6.18 12.11 10.24
CA TYR A 83 7.59 12.48 10.12
C TYR A 83 8.35 11.41 9.35
N HIS A 84 8.85 11.73 8.17
CA HIS A 84 9.75 10.86 7.42
C HIS A 84 11.19 11.16 7.86
N ARG A 85 11.92 10.17 8.39
CA ARG A 85 13.30 10.33 8.87
C ARG A 85 14.29 9.55 8.03
N SER A 86 15.41 10.19 7.71
CA SER A 86 16.56 9.55 7.06
C SER A 86 17.86 10.01 7.73
N HIS A 87 18.72 9.05 8.06
CA HIS A 87 20.07 9.33 8.57
C HIS A 87 21.01 9.64 7.41
N VAL A 88 21.76 10.74 7.54
CA VAL A 88 22.57 11.27 6.46
C VAL A 88 23.96 11.61 6.96
N PHE A 89 24.94 10.94 6.38
CA PHE A 89 26.33 11.40 6.35
C PHE A 89 26.54 12.29 5.13
N LEU A 90 27.04 13.52 5.35
CA LEU A 90 27.48 14.44 4.31
C LEU A 90 28.99 14.71 4.48
N ALA A 91 29.79 14.27 3.52
CA ALA A 91 31.21 14.62 3.47
C ALA A 91 31.42 16.13 3.25
N ALA A 92 32.62 16.62 3.56
CA ALA A 92 32.98 18.02 3.31
C ALA A 92 32.81 18.37 1.83
N GLN A 93 32.23 19.54 1.53
CA GLN A 93 31.97 20.02 0.16
C GLN A 93 31.12 19.08 -0.72
N ALA A 94 30.42 18.12 -0.14
CA ALA A 94 29.64 17.14 -0.89
C ALA A 94 28.19 17.58 -1.12
N ARG A 95 27.60 17.09 -2.21
CA ARG A 95 26.17 17.18 -2.49
C ARG A 95 25.56 15.78 -2.45
N LYS A 96 24.40 15.66 -1.83
CA LYS A 96 23.66 14.39 -1.73
C LYS A 96 22.18 14.64 -1.95
N SER A 97 21.58 13.89 -2.87
CA SER A 97 20.15 13.88 -3.09
C SER A 97 19.52 12.72 -2.33
N ILE A 98 18.48 13.00 -1.56
CA ILE A 98 17.76 12.00 -0.77
C ILE A 98 16.31 11.96 -1.26
N PRO A 99 15.87 10.83 -1.85
CA PRO A 99 14.48 10.67 -2.25
C PRO A 99 13.61 10.34 -1.03
N PHE A 100 12.43 10.95 -0.98
CA PHE A 100 11.33 10.59 -0.10
C PHE A 100 10.07 10.40 -0.94
N THR A 101 9.15 9.57 -0.46
CA THR A 101 7.77 9.56 -0.93
C THR A 101 6.89 10.11 0.18
N VAL A 102 6.27 11.25 -0.08
CA VAL A 102 5.44 11.96 0.90
C VAL A 102 3.99 11.94 0.46
N ASP A 103 3.09 11.87 1.43
CA ASP A 103 1.65 11.74 1.20
C ASP A 103 0.86 12.67 2.15
N PRO A 104 0.86 14.00 1.88
CA PRO A 104 0.08 14.95 2.65
C PRO A 104 -1.39 14.93 2.24
N ASP A 105 -2.30 14.84 3.22
CA ASP A 105 -3.75 14.89 2.99
C ASP A 105 -4.29 16.33 2.84
N SER A 106 -3.45 17.34 3.05
CA SER A 106 -3.83 18.74 2.90
C SER A 106 -2.71 19.60 2.35
N VAL A 107 -3.01 20.38 1.31
CA VAL A 107 -2.13 21.44 0.79
C VAL A 107 -2.22 22.74 1.59
N SER A 108 -3.18 22.85 2.51
CA SER A 108 -3.35 24.06 3.32
C SER A 108 -2.20 24.27 4.31
N ARG A 109 -1.53 23.17 4.69
CA ARG A 109 -0.39 23.16 5.61
C ARG A 109 0.90 22.92 4.82
N PRO A 110 1.98 23.67 5.07
CA PRO A 110 3.24 23.48 4.37
C PRO A 110 3.90 22.16 4.77
N LEU A 111 4.75 21.62 3.89
CA LEU A 111 5.73 20.61 4.30
C LEU A 111 6.85 21.31 5.07
N THR A 112 7.30 20.71 6.17
CA THR A 112 8.44 21.24 6.93
C THR A 112 9.62 20.29 6.80
N LEU A 113 10.72 20.77 6.22
CA LEU A 113 11.98 20.06 6.10
C LEU A 113 12.88 20.53 7.22
N THR A 114 13.26 19.63 8.13
CA THR A 114 14.19 19.93 9.21
C THR A 114 15.41 19.04 9.11
N PHE A 115 16.60 19.63 9.07
CA PHE A 115 17.85 18.91 9.23
C PHE A 115 18.38 19.13 10.66
N PHE A 116 18.60 18.01 11.36
CA PHE A 116 19.17 17.98 12.71
C PHE A 116 20.64 17.54 12.61
N GLY A 117 21.57 18.45 12.87
CA GLY A 117 23.00 18.16 13.01
C GLY A 117 23.47 18.26 14.45
N ALA A 118 24.75 17.99 14.71
CA ALA A 118 25.35 18.11 16.03
C ALA A 118 25.27 19.56 16.57
N GLY A 119 24.22 19.85 17.36
CA GLY A 119 23.99 21.14 18.00
C GLY A 119 23.36 22.23 17.13
N PHE A 120 23.01 21.95 15.87
CA PHE A 120 22.29 22.89 15.02
C PHE A 120 21.04 22.27 14.39
N ARG A 121 20.03 23.11 14.20
CA ARG A 121 18.77 22.76 13.54
C ARG A 121 18.53 23.75 12.42
N TRP A 122 18.36 23.25 11.21
CA TRP A 122 17.95 24.06 10.08
C TRP A 122 16.57 23.60 9.61
N SER A 123 15.65 24.53 9.38
CA SER A 123 14.27 24.21 8.99
C SER A 123 13.83 25.11 7.83
N GLN A 124 13.20 24.51 6.82
CA GLN A 124 12.56 25.22 5.72
C GLN A 124 11.12 24.72 5.55
N GLU A 125 10.20 25.66 5.33
CA GLU A 125 8.83 25.35 4.96
C GLU A 125 8.66 25.43 3.44
N VAL A 126 7.86 24.52 2.91
CA VAL A 126 7.57 24.40 1.49
C VAL A 126 6.06 24.47 1.30
N ASP A 127 5.61 25.51 0.61
CA ASP A 127 4.20 25.72 0.31
C ASP A 127 3.76 24.80 -0.85
N LEU A 128 2.84 23.87 -0.54
CA LEU A 128 2.29 22.91 -1.48
C LEU A 128 1.26 23.52 -2.43
N ARG A 129 0.65 24.67 -2.08
CA ARG A 129 -0.46 25.27 -2.86
C ARG A 129 -0.06 25.67 -4.28
N ARG A 130 1.24 25.86 -4.53
CA ARG A 130 1.79 26.24 -5.84
C ARG A 130 2.15 25.06 -6.74
N HIS A 131 2.07 23.83 -6.22
CA HIS A 131 2.66 22.65 -6.83
C HIS A 131 1.64 21.52 -7.07
N PHE A 132 0.37 21.72 -6.72
CA PHE A 132 -0.65 20.68 -6.88
C PHE A 132 -1.42 20.81 -8.20
N SER A 133 -1.82 19.68 -8.76
CA SER A 133 -2.75 19.53 -9.87
C SER A 133 -4.02 18.82 -9.37
N PRO A 134 -5.23 19.29 -9.74
CA PRO A 134 -6.47 18.59 -9.45
C PRO A 134 -6.67 17.35 -10.35
N ALA A 135 -6.09 17.36 -11.55
CA ALA A 135 -6.13 16.24 -12.50
C ALA A 135 -4.90 15.33 -12.33
N PRO A 136 -5.02 14.02 -12.63
CA PRO A 136 -3.89 13.11 -12.63
C PRO A 136 -2.85 13.51 -13.67
N LEU A 137 -1.58 13.24 -13.35
CA LEU A 137 -0.46 13.60 -14.22
C LEU A 137 -0.24 12.54 -15.29
N VAL A 138 0.24 12.98 -16.46
CA VAL A 138 0.74 12.08 -17.51
C VAL A 138 2.24 12.34 -17.66
N LEU A 139 3.05 11.30 -17.56
CA LEU A 139 4.50 11.42 -17.68
C LEU A 139 4.95 11.01 -19.08
N LEU A 140 5.87 11.77 -19.66
CA LEU A 140 6.54 11.45 -20.93
C LEU A 140 8.03 11.23 -20.68
N VAL A 141 8.51 10.02 -20.88
CA VAL A 141 9.91 9.66 -20.76
C VAL A 141 10.48 9.48 -22.17
N THR A 142 11.39 10.38 -22.53
CA THR A 142 12.00 10.47 -23.87
C THR A 142 13.38 11.10 -23.75
N GLU A 143 14.33 10.63 -24.56
CA GLU A 143 15.65 11.26 -24.70
C GLU A 143 15.61 12.45 -25.66
N ASN A 144 14.62 12.49 -26.56
CA ASN A 144 14.50 13.50 -27.61
C ASN A 144 13.67 14.73 -27.22
N ASN A 145 13.98 15.85 -27.87
CA ASN A 145 13.38 17.17 -27.62
C ASN A 145 11.84 17.18 -27.73
N PHE A 146 11.23 18.05 -26.92
CA PHE A 146 9.78 18.26 -26.71
C PHE A 146 8.89 18.43 -27.96
N SER A 147 9.44 18.61 -29.17
CA SER A 147 8.68 18.83 -30.40
C SER A 147 7.70 17.70 -30.73
N HIS A 148 8.03 16.46 -30.36
CA HIS A 148 7.18 15.28 -30.58
C HIS A 148 6.05 15.15 -29.54
N ALA A 149 6.10 15.92 -28.44
CA ALA A 149 5.13 15.88 -27.36
C ALA A 149 3.87 16.73 -27.63
N LEU A 150 3.87 17.61 -28.64
CA LEU A 150 2.77 18.55 -28.90
C LEU A 150 1.40 17.88 -29.18
N PRO A 151 1.32 16.82 -30.02
CA PRO A 151 0.06 16.10 -30.22
C PRO A 151 -0.43 15.40 -28.94
N LEU A 152 0.51 14.87 -28.14
CA LEU A 152 0.26 14.20 -26.86
C LEU A 152 -0.27 15.17 -25.81
N ALA A 153 0.35 16.35 -25.67
CA ALA A 153 -0.04 17.38 -24.72
C ALA A 153 -1.49 17.84 -24.93
N SER A 154 -1.94 17.89 -26.19
CA SER A 154 -3.31 18.26 -26.55
C SER A 154 -4.35 17.14 -26.36
N ALA A 155 -3.90 15.90 -26.14
CA ALA A 155 -4.76 14.72 -26.01
C ALA A 155 -4.80 14.16 -24.58
N ALA A 156 -3.82 14.52 -23.75
CA ALA A 156 -3.72 14.07 -22.37
C ALA A 156 -4.90 14.59 -21.51
N PRO A 157 -5.45 13.76 -20.61
CA PRO A 157 -6.52 14.17 -19.69
C PRO A 157 -6.03 15.11 -18.57
N GLY A 158 -4.72 15.30 -18.41
CA GLY A 158 -4.10 16.14 -17.39
C GLY A 158 -2.73 16.67 -17.82
N PRO A 159 -1.99 17.33 -16.91
CA PRO A 159 -0.70 17.92 -17.24
C PRO A 159 0.29 16.87 -17.74
N LEU A 160 0.88 17.12 -18.93
CA LEU A 160 1.94 16.30 -19.51
C LEU A 160 3.31 16.81 -19.03
N ILE A 161 4.07 15.95 -18.36
CA ILE A 161 5.37 16.30 -17.79
C ILE A 161 6.43 15.42 -18.43
N SER A 162 7.44 16.03 -19.06
CA SER A 162 8.59 15.29 -19.58
C SER A 162 9.62 15.06 -18.49
N LEU A 163 10.16 13.85 -18.41
CA LEU A 163 11.14 13.42 -17.42
C LEU A 163 12.26 12.63 -18.10
N ALA A 164 13.47 12.71 -17.54
CA ALA A 164 14.52 11.77 -17.89
C ALA A 164 14.27 10.41 -17.22
N LEU A 165 14.79 9.33 -17.81
CA LEU A 165 14.68 7.98 -17.23
C LEU A 165 15.25 7.91 -15.81
N GLY A 166 16.38 8.57 -15.57
CA GLY A 166 17.01 8.63 -14.24
C GLY A 166 16.18 9.34 -13.19
N ASP A 167 15.20 10.16 -13.58
CA ASP A 167 14.34 10.89 -12.66
C ASP A 167 13.17 10.07 -12.12
N LEU A 168 12.90 8.91 -12.72
CA LEU A 168 11.84 8.01 -12.32
C LEU A 168 12.02 7.54 -10.85
N PRO A 169 11.01 7.72 -9.99
CA PRO A 169 11.03 7.21 -8.63
C PRO A 169 11.30 5.70 -8.53
N SER A 170 12.04 5.31 -7.50
CA SER A 170 12.31 3.90 -7.17
C SER A 170 11.24 3.25 -6.29
N ASP A 171 10.21 4.01 -5.92
CA ASP A 171 9.12 3.59 -5.04
C ASP A 171 7.79 3.63 -5.82
N PRO A 172 7.04 2.52 -5.90
CA PRO A 172 5.77 2.48 -6.63
C PRO A 172 4.73 3.48 -6.11
N ARG A 173 4.77 3.83 -4.81
CA ARG A 173 3.80 4.76 -4.19
C ARG A 173 3.86 6.15 -4.82
N ALA A 174 5.06 6.60 -5.23
CA ALA A 174 5.28 7.92 -5.80
C ALA A 174 4.56 8.14 -7.15
N TYR A 175 4.11 7.08 -7.81
CA TYR A 175 3.39 7.13 -9.09
C TYR A 175 1.87 7.14 -8.93
N GLN A 176 1.32 7.10 -7.71
CA GLN A 176 -0.14 6.99 -7.53
C GLN A 176 -0.92 8.20 -8.04
N GLY A 177 -0.29 9.37 -8.11
CA GLY A 177 -0.85 10.58 -8.72
C GLY A 177 -0.69 10.65 -10.24
N VAL A 178 -0.18 9.58 -10.88
CA VAL A 178 0.08 9.49 -12.32
C VAL A 178 -0.93 8.52 -12.94
N SER A 179 -1.66 8.98 -13.96
CA SER A 179 -2.61 8.13 -14.70
C SER A 179 -1.90 7.27 -15.73
N ALA A 180 -0.95 7.85 -16.47
CA ALA A 180 -0.23 7.16 -17.53
C ALA A 180 1.24 7.60 -17.64
N ILE A 181 2.11 6.66 -18.03
CA ILE A 181 3.52 6.91 -18.35
C ILE A 181 3.75 6.49 -19.80
N ILE A 182 4.25 7.43 -20.59
CA ILE A 182 4.49 7.28 -22.02
C ILE A 182 5.99 7.15 -22.24
N PHE A 183 6.41 6.07 -22.88
CA PHE A 183 7.80 5.84 -23.28
C PHE A 183 7.93 5.98 -24.79
N TYR A 184 8.85 6.84 -25.23
CA TYR A 184 9.17 7.03 -26.64
C TYR A 184 10.68 7.14 -26.82
N GLU A 185 11.24 6.33 -27.73
CA GLU A 185 12.68 6.30 -28.02
C GLU A 185 13.57 6.23 -26.76
N GLN A 186 13.20 5.41 -25.78
CA GLN A 186 13.89 5.31 -24.50
C GLN A 186 14.52 3.92 -24.31
N SER A 187 15.82 3.87 -24.00
CA SER A 187 16.49 2.64 -23.56
C SER A 187 16.14 2.34 -22.11
N PHE A 188 15.93 1.06 -21.76
CA PHE A 188 15.69 0.62 -20.38
C PHE A 188 16.93 0.00 -19.74
N ARG A 189 18.11 0.11 -20.39
CA ARG A 189 19.39 -0.43 -19.87
C ARG A 189 19.80 0.20 -18.55
N ASP A 190 19.63 1.51 -18.42
CA ASP A 190 20.07 2.28 -17.25
C ASP A 190 19.03 2.27 -16.12
N LEU A 191 17.90 1.59 -16.32
CA LEU A 191 16.86 1.47 -15.31
C LEU A 191 17.35 0.56 -14.17
N SER A 192 17.40 1.10 -12.95
CA SER A 192 17.77 0.30 -11.79
C SER A 192 16.71 -0.78 -11.49
N ARG A 193 17.12 -1.88 -10.85
CA ARG A 193 16.19 -2.95 -10.44
C ARG A 193 15.02 -2.43 -9.59
N ARG A 194 15.26 -1.42 -8.73
CA ARG A 194 14.22 -0.81 -7.90
C ARG A 194 13.24 0.02 -8.71
N GLN A 195 13.72 0.81 -9.68
CA GLN A 195 12.83 1.56 -10.58
C GLN A 195 12.00 0.63 -11.47
N ALA A 196 12.61 -0.43 -12.01
CA ALA A 196 11.88 -1.43 -12.79
C ALA A 196 10.77 -2.10 -11.96
N ALA A 197 11.09 -2.53 -10.73
CA ALA A 197 10.11 -3.10 -9.81
C ALA A 197 9.02 -2.09 -9.41
N ALA A 198 9.36 -0.81 -9.26
CA ALA A 198 8.39 0.25 -8.97
C ALA A 198 7.41 0.48 -10.13
N LEU A 199 7.88 0.43 -11.39
CA LEU A 199 7.02 0.51 -12.56
C LEU A 199 6.09 -0.71 -12.66
N GLU A 200 6.60 -1.92 -12.44
CA GLU A 200 5.77 -3.14 -12.39
C GLU A 200 4.72 -3.05 -11.27
N GLY A 201 5.12 -2.61 -10.08
CA GLY A 201 4.21 -2.38 -8.94
C GLY A 201 3.14 -1.32 -9.24
N TRP A 202 3.49 -0.25 -9.94
CA TRP A 202 2.54 0.79 -10.34
C TRP A 202 1.54 0.31 -11.40
N VAL A 203 2.01 -0.40 -12.44
CA VAL A 203 1.12 -0.98 -13.47
C VAL A 203 0.16 -1.98 -12.83
N THR A 204 0.65 -2.90 -12.00
CA THR A 204 -0.21 -3.87 -11.29
C THR A 204 -1.23 -3.20 -10.37
N SER A 205 -0.90 -2.01 -9.85
CA SER A 205 -1.79 -1.18 -9.02
C SER A 205 -2.88 -0.41 -9.77
N GLY A 206 -2.86 -0.40 -11.10
CA GLY A 206 -3.83 0.35 -11.91
C GLY A 206 -3.23 1.38 -12.87
N GLY A 207 -1.90 1.53 -12.88
CA GLY A 207 -1.20 2.42 -13.80
C GLY A 207 -1.24 1.94 -15.26
N TRP A 208 -1.28 2.89 -16.21
CA TRP A 208 -1.26 2.59 -17.64
C TRP A 208 0.05 3.00 -18.29
N MET A 209 0.75 2.04 -18.85
CA MET A 209 1.98 2.29 -19.60
C MET A 209 1.68 2.36 -21.10
N LEU A 210 2.14 3.41 -21.79
CA LEU A 210 2.05 3.54 -23.24
C LEU A 210 3.45 3.49 -23.83
N ILE A 211 3.77 2.40 -24.53
CA ILE A 211 5.06 2.22 -25.19
C ILE A 211 4.89 2.51 -26.68
N LEU A 212 5.51 3.59 -27.13
CA LEU A 212 5.46 4.04 -28.51
C LEU A 212 6.67 3.50 -29.26
N GLY A 213 6.42 2.87 -30.40
CA GLY A 213 7.43 2.34 -31.31
C GLY A 213 8.24 3.43 -31.97
N SER A 214 9.41 3.06 -32.47
CA SER A 214 10.27 3.93 -33.26
C SER A 214 11.09 3.10 -34.25
N LEU A 215 11.82 3.79 -35.13
CA LEU A 215 12.74 3.14 -36.08
C LEU A 215 13.95 2.50 -35.39
N HIS A 216 14.24 2.85 -34.14
CA HIS A 216 15.34 2.30 -33.34
C HIS A 216 14.96 0.95 -32.72
N VAL A 217 14.79 -0.09 -33.55
CA VAL A 217 14.30 -1.42 -33.13
C VAL A 217 15.12 -2.04 -32.01
N ALA A 218 16.44 -1.78 -31.97
CA ALA A 218 17.34 -2.32 -30.96
C ALA A 218 16.90 -1.98 -29.52
N LEU A 219 16.23 -0.83 -29.29
CA LEU A 219 15.73 -0.42 -27.97
C LEU A 219 14.62 -1.36 -27.46
N TYR A 220 13.79 -1.89 -28.37
CA TYR A 220 12.65 -2.74 -28.06
C TYR A 220 13.02 -4.22 -27.99
N GLN A 221 14.23 -4.58 -28.40
CA GLN A 221 14.81 -5.92 -28.28
C GLN A 221 15.61 -6.10 -26.99
N GLU A 222 15.78 -5.04 -26.20
CA GLU A 222 16.47 -5.11 -24.90
C GLU A 222 15.73 -6.02 -23.93
N THR A 223 16.47 -6.80 -23.13
CA THR A 223 15.89 -7.74 -22.17
C THR A 223 14.99 -7.04 -21.16
N THR A 224 15.39 -5.87 -20.64
CA THR A 224 14.58 -5.11 -19.68
C THR A 224 13.29 -4.59 -20.32
N MET A 225 13.35 -4.05 -21.54
CA MET A 225 12.16 -3.57 -22.27
C MET A 225 11.21 -4.70 -22.62
N SER A 226 11.73 -5.87 -23.03
CA SER A 226 10.94 -7.04 -23.40
C SER A 226 10.03 -7.55 -22.28
N ARG A 227 10.36 -7.27 -21.00
CA ARG A 227 9.50 -7.60 -19.86
C ARG A 227 8.21 -6.78 -19.84
N PHE A 228 8.21 -5.57 -20.39
CA PHE A 228 7.04 -4.68 -20.43
C PHE A 228 6.30 -4.75 -21.77
N LEU A 229 6.92 -5.25 -22.83
CA LEU A 229 6.28 -5.32 -24.15
C LEU A 229 5.30 -6.51 -24.25
N PRO A 230 4.06 -6.28 -24.71
CA PRO A 230 3.11 -7.36 -24.99
C PRO A 230 3.39 -8.08 -26.32
N VAL A 231 4.41 -7.63 -27.06
CA VAL A 231 4.83 -8.18 -28.34
C VAL A 231 6.34 -8.44 -28.35
N ARG A 232 6.77 -9.32 -29.23
CA ARG A 232 8.19 -9.52 -29.56
C ARG A 232 8.51 -8.81 -30.87
N VAL A 233 9.38 -7.80 -30.81
CA VAL A 233 9.78 -7.02 -31.99
C VAL A 233 10.95 -7.69 -32.71
N ALA A 234 10.74 -8.07 -33.97
CA ALA A 234 11.74 -8.75 -34.80
C ALA A 234 12.53 -7.79 -35.71
N GLY A 235 11.90 -6.71 -36.18
CA GLY A 235 12.52 -5.80 -37.14
C GLY A 235 11.63 -4.61 -37.51
N LEU A 236 11.90 -4.02 -38.68
CA LEU A 236 11.02 -3.01 -39.29
C LEU A 236 10.38 -3.59 -40.55
N LYS A 237 9.13 -3.19 -40.79
CA LYS A 237 8.44 -3.44 -42.05
C LYS A 237 7.89 -2.14 -42.61
N ARG A 238 7.97 -2.00 -43.94
CA ARG A 238 7.35 -0.91 -44.67
C ARG A 238 5.91 -1.30 -45.05
N PHE A 239 4.96 -0.44 -44.72
CA PHE A 239 3.55 -0.56 -45.04
C PHE A 239 3.21 0.43 -46.15
N ALA A 240 2.62 -0.07 -47.24
CA ALA A 240 2.17 0.77 -48.35
C ALA A 240 1.00 1.68 -47.92
N SER A 241 0.11 1.16 -47.07
CA SER A 241 -0.99 1.90 -46.44
C SER A 241 -1.39 1.26 -45.11
N LEU A 242 -2.14 1.99 -44.28
CA LEU A 242 -2.69 1.53 -42.99
C LEU A 242 -4.22 1.71 -42.95
N PRO A 243 -4.98 0.95 -43.75
CA PRO A 243 -6.42 1.14 -43.93
C PRO A 243 -7.24 0.99 -42.64
N ASP A 244 -6.88 0.10 -41.71
CA ASP A 244 -7.63 -0.10 -40.47
C ASP A 244 -7.37 1.03 -39.47
N LEU A 245 -6.14 1.55 -39.45
CA LEU A 245 -5.79 2.75 -38.68
C LEU A 245 -6.52 4.00 -39.21
N ASP A 246 -6.49 4.20 -40.53
CA ASP A 246 -7.19 5.32 -41.19
C ASP A 246 -8.72 5.19 -41.04
N ARG A 247 -9.29 3.98 -41.08
CA ARG A 247 -10.74 3.78 -40.87
C ARG A 247 -11.17 4.16 -39.46
N ARG A 248 -10.36 3.85 -38.44
CA ARG A 248 -10.71 4.08 -37.04
C ARG A 248 -10.46 5.52 -36.59
N TYR A 249 -9.37 6.14 -37.04
CA TYR A 249 -8.90 7.44 -36.53
C TYR A 249 -8.65 8.50 -37.60
N GLY A 250 -8.65 8.12 -38.87
CA GLY A 250 -8.47 9.04 -39.97
C GLY A 250 -9.59 10.09 -40.00
N LYS A 251 -9.20 11.33 -40.30
CA LYS A 251 -10.14 12.38 -40.71
C LYS A 251 -10.24 12.39 -42.23
N GLN A 252 -11.31 12.97 -42.79
CA GLN A 252 -11.42 13.22 -44.24
C GLN A 252 -10.12 13.88 -44.76
N GLY A 253 -9.28 13.11 -45.44
CA GLY A 253 -7.90 13.47 -45.76
C GLY A 253 -7.19 12.36 -46.55
N ALA A 254 -5.96 12.63 -47.01
CA ALA A 254 -5.19 11.66 -47.79
C ALA A 254 -4.79 10.45 -46.93
N PRO A 255 -4.95 9.21 -47.44
CA PRO A 255 -4.60 8.01 -46.71
C PRO A 255 -3.10 8.00 -46.37
N LEU A 256 -2.77 7.45 -45.20
CA LEU A 256 -1.40 7.23 -44.76
C LEU A 256 -0.71 6.28 -45.74
N LYS A 257 0.38 6.74 -46.36
CA LYS A 257 1.18 5.96 -47.32
C LYS A 257 2.64 5.89 -46.90
N ASP A 258 3.28 4.78 -47.27
CA ASP A 258 4.73 4.56 -47.12
C ASP A 258 5.25 4.76 -45.68
N LEU A 259 4.67 4.02 -44.73
CA LEU A 259 5.07 4.10 -43.32
C LEU A 259 5.99 2.94 -42.94
N TRP A 260 6.92 3.24 -42.04
CA TRP A 260 7.66 2.22 -41.34
C TRP A 260 6.97 1.91 -40.02
N GLY A 261 6.74 0.62 -39.77
CA GLY A 261 6.27 0.10 -38.50
C GLY A 261 7.18 -1.03 -38.02
N GLN A 262 7.06 -1.35 -36.74
CA GLN A 262 7.79 -2.44 -36.12
C GLN A 262 7.16 -3.78 -36.52
N ASP A 263 7.96 -4.66 -37.12
CA ASP A 263 7.57 -6.04 -37.37
C ASP A 263 7.58 -6.78 -36.03
N SER A 264 6.40 -7.15 -35.55
CA SER A 264 6.22 -7.68 -34.19
C SER A 264 5.26 -8.86 -34.18
N ARG A 265 5.42 -9.73 -33.18
CA ARG A 265 4.54 -10.88 -32.95
C ARG A 265 3.92 -10.77 -31.58
N LEU A 266 2.62 -11.05 -31.48
CA LEU A 266 1.90 -11.06 -30.20
C LEU A 266 2.55 -12.06 -29.24
N VAL A 267 2.79 -11.63 -28.00
CA VAL A 267 3.21 -12.51 -26.90
C VAL A 267 2.03 -12.70 -25.95
N GLU A 268 1.40 -11.60 -25.54
CA GLU A 268 0.26 -11.59 -24.63
C GLU A 268 -0.66 -10.40 -24.92
N GLY A 269 -1.92 -10.51 -24.46
CA GLY A 269 -2.90 -9.44 -24.57
C GLY A 269 -3.80 -9.53 -25.82
N LYS A 270 -4.53 -8.45 -26.06
CA LYS A 270 -5.52 -8.30 -27.12
C LYS A 270 -5.00 -7.36 -28.20
N VAL A 271 -5.02 -7.82 -29.44
CA VAL A 271 -4.70 -6.99 -30.60
C VAL A 271 -5.91 -6.09 -30.89
N LEU A 272 -5.70 -4.77 -30.84
CA LEU A 272 -6.73 -3.77 -31.13
C LEU A 272 -6.67 -3.28 -32.58
N LEU A 273 -5.48 -3.29 -33.18
CA LEU A 273 -5.25 -3.00 -34.60
C LEU A 273 -4.12 -3.88 -35.14
N GLN A 274 -4.30 -4.38 -36.35
CA GLN A 274 -3.30 -5.15 -37.09
C GLN A 274 -3.33 -4.78 -38.57
N GLU A 275 -2.18 -4.88 -39.24
CA GLU A 275 -2.07 -4.62 -40.67
C GLU A 275 -1.23 -5.70 -41.34
N GLY A 276 -1.78 -6.36 -42.36
CA GLY A 276 -1.10 -7.46 -43.05
C GLY A 276 -0.60 -8.56 -42.09
N GLY A 277 -1.38 -8.87 -41.05
CA GLY A 277 -1.06 -9.87 -40.02
C GLY A 277 -0.08 -9.41 -38.93
N ILE A 278 0.36 -8.14 -38.93
CA ILE A 278 1.27 -7.61 -37.91
C ILE A 278 0.48 -6.76 -36.92
N PRO A 279 0.54 -7.05 -35.62
CA PRO A 279 -0.10 -6.24 -34.59
C PRO A 279 0.57 -4.86 -34.51
N LEU A 280 -0.23 -3.80 -34.70
CA LEU A 280 0.22 -2.42 -34.60
C LEU A 280 -0.19 -1.76 -33.30
N LEU A 281 -1.36 -2.10 -32.75
CA LEU A 281 -1.82 -1.65 -31.44
C LEU A 281 -2.23 -2.85 -30.61
N VAL A 282 -1.58 -3.05 -29.46
CA VAL A 282 -1.84 -4.17 -28.55
C VAL A 282 -2.10 -3.65 -27.15
N GLU A 283 -3.12 -4.19 -26.51
CA GLU A 283 -3.44 -3.97 -25.10
C GLU A 283 -3.13 -5.24 -24.30
N ALA A 284 -2.25 -5.15 -23.32
CA ALA A 284 -2.06 -6.22 -22.33
C ALA A 284 -2.47 -5.74 -20.94
N ARG A 285 -3.36 -6.50 -20.30
CA ARG A 285 -3.77 -6.25 -18.92
C ARG A 285 -2.77 -6.85 -17.95
N ARG A 286 -2.33 -6.06 -16.97
CA ARG A 286 -1.42 -6.50 -15.92
C ARG A 286 -1.92 -6.02 -14.59
N GLY A 287 -2.48 -6.95 -13.84
CA GLY A 287 -3.23 -6.66 -12.64
C GLY A 287 -4.40 -5.71 -12.90
N ARG A 288 -4.48 -4.59 -12.16
CA ARG A 288 -5.54 -3.58 -12.37
C ARG A 288 -5.25 -2.60 -13.48
N GLY A 289 -3.99 -2.49 -13.91
CA GLY A 289 -3.56 -1.61 -14.98
C GLY A 289 -3.33 -2.36 -16.27
N GLY A 290 -2.55 -1.73 -17.15
CA GLY A 290 -2.25 -2.31 -18.45
C GLY A 290 -1.15 -1.60 -19.19
N ILE A 291 -0.78 -2.19 -20.30
CA ILE A 291 0.24 -1.70 -21.22
C ILE A 291 -0.37 -1.62 -22.60
N PHE A 292 -0.35 -0.43 -23.19
CA PHE A 292 -0.59 -0.22 -24.61
C PHE A 292 0.75 -0.16 -25.32
N TYR A 293 0.88 -0.95 -26.39
CA TYR A 293 2.01 -0.88 -27.29
C TYR A 293 1.51 -0.43 -28.67
N LEU A 294 2.14 0.61 -29.21
CA LEU A 294 1.90 1.12 -30.56
C LEU A 294 3.17 0.94 -31.41
N GLY A 295 3.18 -0.02 -32.33
CA GLY A 295 4.33 -0.36 -33.17
C GLY A 295 4.65 0.62 -34.30
N LEU A 296 4.28 1.90 -34.18
CA LEU A 296 4.47 2.94 -35.20
C LEU A 296 5.27 4.11 -34.64
N ASP A 297 6.12 4.71 -35.46
CA ASP A 297 6.87 5.92 -35.09
C ASP A 297 5.99 7.17 -35.23
N VAL A 298 5.47 7.65 -34.09
CA VAL A 298 4.59 8.84 -34.04
C VAL A 298 5.34 10.17 -34.13
N GLY A 299 6.66 10.16 -33.94
CA GLY A 299 7.45 11.39 -33.94
C GLY A 299 7.87 11.85 -35.33
N ARG A 300 7.82 10.98 -36.34
CA ARG A 300 8.30 11.30 -37.70
C ARG A 300 7.16 11.47 -38.70
N PRO A 301 7.33 12.29 -39.74
CA PRO A 301 6.40 12.31 -40.87
C PRO A 301 6.33 10.92 -41.54
N PRO A 302 5.17 10.48 -42.05
CA PRO A 302 3.92 11.25 -42.15
C PRO A 302 3.07 11.29 -40.87
N LEU A 303 3.29 10.40 -39.90
CA LEU A 303 2.44 10.28 -38.70
C LEU A 303 2.45 11.52 -37.82
N SER A 304 3.60 12.16 -37.61
CA SER A 304 3.68 13.36 -36.76
C SER A 304 2.82 14.53 -37.24
N ARG A 305 2.42 14.53 -38.53
CA ARG A 305 1.54 15.51 -39.15
C ARG A 305 0.11 14.99 -39.37
N TRP A 306 -0.16 13.74 -39.03
CA TRP A 306 -1.44 13.09 -39.28
C TRP A 306 -2.47 13.53 -38.24
N GLY A 307 -3.61 14.04 -38.72
CA GLY A 307 -4.68 14.58 -37.87
C GLY A 307 -5.36 13.54 -36.97
N GLY A 308 -5.17 12.24 -37.24
CA GLY A 308 -5.69 11.12 -36.46
C GLY A 308 -4.90 10.79 -35.19
N LEU A 309 -3.70 11.35 -34.98
CA LEU A 309 -2.94 11.11 -33.75
C LEU A 309 -3.65 11.63 -32.49
N LYS A 310 -4.30 12.79 -32.59
CA LYS A 310 -5.01 13.39 -31.45
C LYS A 310 -6.18 12.52 -30.93
N PRO A 311 -7.12 12.04 -31.77
CA PRO A 311 -8.17 11.13 -31.31
C PRO A 311 -7.61 9.78 -30.85
N LEU A 312 -6.57 9.24 -31.50
CA LEU A 312 -5.89 8.02 -31.06
C LEU A 312 -5.39 8.16 -29.61
N PHE A 313 -4.58 9.19 -29.31
CA PHE A 313 -4.05 9.37 -27.95
C PHE A 313 -5.14 9.70 -26.93
N ARG A 314 -6.21 10.39 -27.32
CA ARG A 314 -7.33 10.64 -26.41
C ARG A 314 -8.03 9.34 -26.02
N GLU A 315 -8.19 8.40 -26.96
CA GLU A 315 -8.71 7.08 -26.64
C GLU A 315 -7.75 6.32 -25.73
N LEU A 316 -6.46 6.24 -26.06
CA LEU A 316 -5.48 5.49 -25.27
C LEU A 316 -5.27 6.06 -23.86
N LEU A 317 -5.27 7.38 -23.69
CA LEU A 317 -5.09 8.03 -22.39
C LEU A 317 -6.40 8.22 -21.63
N GLY A 318 -7.55 8.18 -22.32
CA GLY A 318 -8.88 8.31 -21.73
C GLY A 318 -9.55 6.97 -21.38
N SER A 319 -9.08 5.85 -21.95
CA SER A 319 -9.59 4.50 -21.70
C SER A 319 -9.06 3.86 -20.42
N THR A 320 -8.40 4.63 -19.54
CA THR A 320 -8.13 4.20 -18.17
C THR A 320 -9.48 3.89 -17.52
N PRO A 321 -9.81 2.63 -17.19
CA PRO A 321 -11.12 2.28 -16.70
C PRO A 321 -11.45 3.14 -15.49
N GLU A 322 -12.72 3.54 -15.36
CA GLU A 322 -13.21 4.08 -14.10
C GLU A 322 -12.76 3.14 -13.00
N ARG A 323 -12.14 3.72 -11.97
CA ARG A 323 -11.66 3.02 -10.78
C ARG A 323 -12.90 2.46 -10.10
N SER A 324 -13.35 1.30 -10.56
CA SER A 324 -14.62 0.67 -10.20
C SER A 324 -14.79 0.75 -8.70
N ALA A 325 -15.98 1.19 -8.26
CA ALA A 325 -16.33 1.35 -6.85
C ALA A 325 -15.82 0.14 -6.07
N ARG A 326 -14.84 0.40 -5.21
CA ARG A 326 -14.11 -0.63 -4.48
C ARG A 326 -15.11 -1.26 -3.51
N LEU A 327 -15.22 -2.59 -3.53
CA LEU A 327 -15.79 -3.33 -2.41
C LEU A 327 -14.81 -3.15 -1.24
N GLN A 328 -14.95 -2.07 -0.47
CA GLN A 328 -14.06 -1.79 0.65
C GLN A 328 -14.63 -2.52 1.87
N ALA A 329 -13.89 -3.48 2.43
CA ALA A 329 -14.33 -4.13 3.66
C ALA A 329 -14.51 -3.09 4.76
N SER A 330 -15.67 -3.05 5.42
CA SER A 330 -15.98 -2.13 6.52
C SER A 330 -15.29 -2.53 7.83
N TRP A 331 -14.04 -2.95 7.77
CA TRP A 331 -13.21 -3.19 8.94
C TRP A 331 -12.75 -1.85 9.51
N ASP A 332 -13.72 -1.06 9.95
CA ASP A 332 -13.52 0.26 10.52
C ASP A 332 -13.25 0.17 12.02
N ASP A 333 -12.89 1.31 12.60
CA ASP A 333 -12.64 1.49 14.03
C ASP A 333 -13.77 0.91 14.91
N ALA A 334 -15.01 0.99 14.44
CA ALA A 334 -16.18 0.43 15.12
C ALA A 334 -16.14 -1.12 15.22
N VAL A 335 -15.64 -1.81 14.19
CA VAL A 335 -15.52 -3.27 14.21
C VAL A 335 -14.39 -3.68 15.12
N PHE A 336 -13.23 -3.03 15.02
CA PHE A 336 -12.08 -3.37 15.85
C PHE A 336 -12.30 -3.05 17.33
N SER A 337 -12.97 -1.94 17.66
CA SER A 337 -13.36 -1.67 19.06
C SER A 337 -14.28 -2.76 19.62
N GLN A 338 -15.21 -3.30 18.83
CA GLN A 338 -16.03 -4.45 19.23
C GLN A 338 -15.22 -5.74 19.38
N LEU A 339 -14.27 -6.01 18.47
CA LEU A 339 -13.40 -7.18 18.54
C LEU A 339 -12.47 -7.12 19.76
N LEU A 340 -11.89 -5.97 20.05
CA LEU A 340 -11.02 -5.74 21.21
C LEU A 340 -11.78 -5.89 22.54
N ALA A 341 -13.07 -5.52 22.56
CA ALA A 341 -13.96 -5.73 23.71
C ALA A 341 -14.54 -7.15 23.79
N SER A 342 -14.29 -8.01 22.79
CA SER A 342 -14.86 -9.36 22.78
C SER A 342 -14.25 -10.23 23.90
N PRO A 343 -15.06 -11.08 24.58
CA PRO A 343 -14.56 -11.95 25.65
C PRO A 343 -13.39 -12.86 25.21
N SER A 344 -13.42 -13.31 23.96
CA SER A 344 -12.35 -14.12 23.38
C SER A 344 -11.03 -13.37 23.33
N PHE A 345 -11.04 -12.08 22.97
CA PHE A 345 -9.84 -11.26 22.84
C PHE A 345 -9.32 -10.76 24.19
N ILE A 346 -10.19 -10.51 25.18
CA ILE A 346 -9.78 -10.14 26.55
C ILE A 346 -8.81 -11.17 27.15
N SER A 347 -9.00 -12.45 26.84
CA SER A 347 -8.12 -13.53 27.30
C SER A 347 -6.69 -13.48 26.75
N ALA A 348 -6.44 -12.70 25.68
CA ALA A 348 -5.12 -12.53 25.08
C ALA A 348 -4.21 -11.59 25.89
N TYR A 349 -4.77 -10.62 26.61
CA TYR A 349 -4.01 -9.67 27.43
C TYR A 349 -4.30 -9.76 28.93
N VAL A 350 -5.47 -10.30 29.33
CA VAL A 350 -5.74 -10.64 30.73
C VAL A 350 -5.54 -12.14 30.91
N PRO A 351 -4.65 -12.58 31.81
CA PRO A 351 -4.45 -14.01 32.11
C PRO A 351 -5.62 -14.53 32.95
N VAL A 352 -6.81 -14.66 32.34
CA VAL A 352 -8.09 -14.96 33.03
C VAL A 352 -7.98 -16.22 33.89
N ARG A 353 -7.29 -17.26 33.41
CA ARG A 353 -7.06 -18.51 34.16
C ARG A 353 -6.24 -18.26 35.43
N SER A 354 -5.15 -17.51 35.29
CA SER A 354 -4.29 -17.18 36.42
C SER A 354 -5.00 -16.27 37.41
N LEU A 355 -5.73 -15.27 36.93
CA LEU A 355 -6.53 -14.37 37.77
C LEU A 355 -7.63 -15.13 38.51
N PHE A 356 -8.31 -16.06 37.84
CA PHE A 356 -9.33 -16.91 38.45
C PHE A 356 -8.75 -17.80 39.55
N LEU A 357 -7.65 -18.51 39.26
CA LEU A 357 -6.94 -19.32 40.26
C LEU A 357 -6.43 -18.48 41.42
N TRP A 358 -5.97 -17.26 41.14
CA TRP A 358 -5.52 -16.30 42.15
C TRP A 358 -6.66 -15.86 43.08
N ILE A 359 -7.83 -15.52 42.51
CA ILE A 359 -9.03 -15.19 43.27
C ILE A 359 -9.48 -16.37 44.13
N LEU A 360 -9.48 -17.59 43.58
CA LEU A 360 -9.80 -18.80 44.35
C LEU A 360 -8.83 -19.04 45.50
N PHE A 361 -7.52 -18.85 45.28
CA PHE A 361 -6.51 -18.96 46.32
C PHE A 361 -6.74 -17.94 47.44
N TYR A 362 -6.99 -16.68 47.09
CA TYR A 362 -7.25 -15.61 48.05
C TYR A 362 -8.55 -15.84 48.84
N LEU A 363 -9.66 -16.18 48.16
CA LEU A 363 -10.94 -16.50 48.80
C LEU A 363 -10.83 -17.75 49.69
N GLY A 364 -10.10 -18.78 49.25
CA GLY A 364 -9.82 -19.97 50.04
C GLY A 364 -9.02 -19.65 51.30
N GLY A 365 -8.00 -18.81 51.19
CA GLY A 365 -7.25 -18.29 52.33
C GLY A 365 -8.14 -17.53 53.32
N MET A 366 -8.98 -16.61 52.83
CA MET A 366 -9.94 -15.90 53.68
C MET A 366 -10.94 -16.85 54.35
N GLY A 367 -11.47 -17.83 53.62
CA GLY A 367 -12.38 -18.84 54.14
C GLY A 367 -11.73 -19.70 55.23
N PHE A 368 -10.46 -20.07 55.06
CA PHE A 368 -9.69 -20.79 56.06
C PHE A 368 -9.55 -19.98 57.36
N PHE A 369 -9.16 -18.70 57.28
CA PHE A 369 -9.06 -17.84 58.47
C PHE A 369 -10.41 -17.59 59.13
N ALA A 370 -11.49 -17.39 58.36
CA ALA A 370 -12.84 -17.24 58.89
C ALA A 370 -13.33 -18.52 59.60
N TRP A 371 -13.02 -19.69 59.05
CA TRP A 371 -13.32 -20.97 59.68
C TRP A 371 -12.54 -21.16 60.98
N GLN A 372 -11.24 -20.84 61.01
CA GLN A 372 -10.42 -20.91 62.24
C GLN A 372 -10.90 -19.94 63.32
N TRP A 373 -11.36 -18.75 62.93
CA TRP A 373 -11.99 -17.79 63.83
C TRP A 373 -13.27 -18.37 64.47
N ARG A 374 -14.14 -19.01 63.67
CA ARG A 374 -15.36 -19.65 64.17
C ARG A 374 -15.05 -20.84 65.11
N GLN A 375 -14.01 -21.59 64.82
CA GLN A 375 -13.60 -22.75 65.63
C GLN A 375 -12.83 -22.37 66.91
N SER A 376 -12.53 -21.08 67.12
CA SER A 376 -11.79 -20.55 68.28
C SER A 376 -10.47 -21.28 68.59
N ARG A 377 -9.85 -21.89 67.56
CA ARG A 377 -8.63 -22.70 67.73
C ARG A 377 -7.40 -21.85 67.98
N TRP A 378 -7.36 -20.64 67.42
CA TRP A 378 -6.22 -19.73 67.49
C TRP A 378 -6.59 -18.44 68.23
N GLY A 379 -5.63 -17.89 68.97
CA GLY A 379 -5.82 -16.61 69.66
C GLY A 379 -6.08 -15.46 68.66
N ARG A 380 -6.94 -14.51 69.04
CA ARG A 380 -7.37 -13.39 68.18
C ARG A 380 -6.20 -12.64 67.53
N ARG A 381 -5.09 -12.45 68.26
CA ARG A 381 -3.86 -11.79 67.77
C ARG A 381 -3.22 -12.55 66.59
N ASN A 382 -3.14 -13.88 66.67
CA ASN A 382 -2.53 -14.71 65.64
C ASN A 382 -3.40 -14.75 64.37
N LEU A 383 -4.73 -14.74 64.53
CA LEU A 383 -5.66 -14.64 63.41
C LEU A 383 -5.54 -13.28 62.69
N CYS A 384 -5.46 -12.17 63.44
CA CYS A 384 -5.24 -10.85 62.86
C CYS A 384 -3.89 -10.74 62.14
N LEU A 385 -2.80 -11.22 62.75
CA LEU A 385 -1.47 -11.22 62.12
C LEU A 385 -1.43 -12.10 60.87
N GLY A 386 -2.03 -13.29 60.92
CA GLY A 386 -2.12 -14.19 59.77
C GLY A 386 -2.95 -13.61 58.63
N PHE A 387 -4.06 -12.92 58.94
CA PHE A 387 -4.86 -12.21 57.94
C PHE A 387 -4.10 -11.05 57.29
N LEU A 388 -3.39 -10.24 58.09
CA LEU A 388 -2.54 -9.17 57.57
C LEU A 388 -1.42 -9.71 56.68
N LEU A 389 -0.78 -10.81 57.09
CA LEU A 389 0.25 -11.49 56.31
C LEU A 389 -0.33 -12.04 54.99
N LEU A 390 -1.49 -12.68 55.02
CA LEU A 390 -2.17 -13.16 53.81
C LEU A 390 -2.42 -12.02 52.83
N ASN A 391 -2.94 -10.89 53.30
CA ASN A 391 -3.17 -9.71 52.46
C ASN A 391 -1.86 -9.15 51.90
N ALA A 392 -0.82 -9.00 52.73
CA ALA A 392 0.47 -8.48 52.28
C ALA A 392 1.12 -9.40 51.24
N VAL A 393 1.15 -10.71 51.51
CA VAL A 393 1.68 -11.71 50.57
C VAL A 393 0.86 -11.72 49.30
N ALA A 394 -0.47 -11.72 49.39
CA ALA A 394 -1.34 -11.72 48.23
C ALA A 394 -1.18 -10.44 47.38
N SER A 395 -1.08 -9.26 48.01
CA SER A 395 -0.86 -8.01 47.28
C SER A 395 0.50 -7.98 46.60
N VAL A 396 1.58 -8.40 47.27
CA VAL A 396 2.93 -8.37 46.69
C VAL A 396 3.08 -9.42 45.59
N SER A 397 2.67 -10.67 45.83
CA SER A 397 2.77 -11.73 44.82
C SER A 397 1.80 -11.52 43.66
N GLY A 398 0.58 -11.04 43.92
CA GLY A 398 -0.35 -10.63 42.89
C GLY A 398 0.24 -9.49 42.05
N TYR A 399 0.81 -8.47 42.68
CA TYR A 399 1.52 -7.40 41.97
C TYR A 399 2.64 -7.97 41.11
N LEU A 400 3.57 -8.76 41.65
CA LEU A 400 4.69 -9.32 40.87
C LEU A 400 4.22 -10.22 39.71
N HIS A 401 3.15 -11.00 39.89
CA HIS A 401 2.66 -11.94 38.87
C HIS A 401 1.87 -11.27 37.74
N PHE A 402 1.17 -10.16 38.05
CA PHE A 402 0.37 -9.39 37.09
C PHE A 402 1.01 -8.05 36.66
N SER A 403 2.17 -7.67 37.21
CA SER A 403 2.93 -6.47 36.81
C SER A 403 4.06 -6.79 35.84
N HIS A 404 4.77 -5.74 35.40
CA HIS A 404 5.83 -5.76 34.38
C HIS A 404 6.75 -6.99 34.49
N ARG A 405 6.78 -7.83 33.44
CA ARG A 405 7.50 -9.13 33.29
C ARG A 405 6.77 -10.39 33.77
N GLY A 406 5.54 -10.27 34.27
CA GLY A 406 4.70 -11.41 34.65
C GLY A 406 3.98 -12.07 33.45
N SER A 407 2.72 -12.44 33.67
CA SER A 407 1.88 -13.16 32.68
C SER A 407 1.11 -12.26 31.70
N VAL A 408 1.20 -10.93 31.87
CA VAL A 408 0.52 -9.94 31.02
C VAL A 408 1.50 -9.50 29.93
N PRO A 409 1.16 -9.65 28.63
CA PRO A 409 2.01 -9.17 27.55
C PRO A 409 2.04 -7.64 27.52
N ASP A 410 3.14 -7.06 27.04
CA ASP A 410 3.30 -5.60 26.90
C ASP A 410 2.38 -5.04 25.80
N GLY A 411 1.94 -5.86 24.86
CA GLY A 411 0.96 -5.49 23.85
C GLY A 411 0.42 -6.69 23.09
N VAL A 412 -0.68 -6.48 22.37
CA VAL A 412 -1.28 -7.48 21.49
C VAL A 412 -1.48 -6.86 20.11
N LEU A 413 -0.87 -7.47 19.11
CA LEU A 413 -1.00 -7.12 17.70
C LEU A 413 -2.06 -8.04 17.06
N LEU A 414 -3.15 -7.47 16.57
CA LEU A 414 -4.19 -8.18 15.84
C LEU A 414 -4.20 -7.72 14.39
N THR A 415 -3.85 -8.62 13.47
CA THR A 415 -3.87 -8.38 12.03
C THR A 415 -5.04 -9.14 11.40
N ALA A 416 -5.94 -8.42 10.75
CA ALA A 416 -6.96 -9.01 9.87
C ALA A 416 -6.69 -8.58 8.43
N THR A 417 -6.42 -9.52 7.54
CA THR A 417 -6.14 -9.27 6.12
C THR A 417 -7.21 -9.87 5.23
N LEU A 418 -7.80 -9.08 4.34
CA LEU A 418 -8.66 -9.55 3.27
C LEU A 418 -7.86 -9.58 1.97
N LEU A 419 -7.75 -10.75 1.34
CA LEU A 419 -7.17 -10.92 0.01
C LEU A 419 -8.29 -11.00 -1.00
N GLU A 420 -8.38 -10.03 -1.89
CA GLU A 420 -9.36 -10.01 -2.97
C GLU A 420 -8.70 -10.31 -4.31
N SER A 421 -9.07 -11.42 -4.92
CA SER A 421 -8.56 -11.80 -6.24
C SER A 421 -9.12 -10.91 -7.34
N PHE A 422 -8.27 -10.55 -8.29
CA PHE A 422 -8.65 -9.91 -9.55
C PHE A 422 -7.89 -10.56 -10.72
N SER A 423 -8.09 -10.05 -11.93
CA SER A 423 -7.52 -10.62 -13.16
C SER A 423 -6.00 -10.82 -13.10
N GLY A 424 -5.53 -11.90 -13.73
CA GLY A 424 -4.09 -12.19 -13.88
C GLY A 424 -3.42 -12.85 -12.67
N GLY A 425 -4.19 -13.45 -11.74
CA GLY A 425 -3.63 -14.18 -10.58
C GLY A 425 -3.04 -13.28 -9.49
N TYR A 426 -3.45 -12.00 -9.47
CA TYR A 426 -3.08 -11.04 -8.45
C TYR A 426 -4.20 -10.84 -7.43
N VAL A 427 -3.81 -10.51 -6.20
CA VAL A 427 -4.72 -10.16 -5.10
C VAL A 427 -4.41 -8.78 -4.54
N GLU A 428 -5.46 -8.09 -4.11
CA GLU A 428 -5.35 -6.92 -3.26
C GLU A 428 -5.49 -7.36 -1.81
N ALA A 429 -4.45 -7.10 -1.02
CA ALA A 429 -4.43 -7.34 0.40
C ALA A 429 -4.81 -6.06 1.14
N GLN A 430 -5.98 -6.07 1.80
CA GLN A 430 -6.42 -5.02 2.71
C GLN A 430 -6.22 -5.52 4.15
N SER A 431 -5.14 -5.07 4.78
CA SER A 431 -4.76 -5.44 6.15
C SER A 431 -5.17 -4.35 7.13
N ASN A 432 -5.99 -4.72 8.10
CA ASN A 432 -6.32 -3.90 9.25
C ASN A 432 -5.55 -4.42 10.46
N VAL A 433 -4.70 -3.57 11.03
CA VAL A 433 -3.75 -3.93 12.07
C VAL A 433 -4.05 -3.11 13.31
N ALA A 434 -4.53 -3.75 14.36
CA ALA A 434 -4.75 -3.12 15.66
C ALA A 434 -3.64 -3.52 16.62
N LEU A 435 -2.86 -2.54 17.07
CA LEU A 435 -1.92 -2.73 18.17
C LEU A 435 -2.57 -2.22 19.45
N PHE A 436 -2.88 -3.12 20.37
CA PHE A 436 -3.35 -2.81 21.71
C PHE A 436 -2.16 -2.80 22.68
N SER A 437 -2.11 -1.79 23.54
CA SER A 437 -1.06 -1.65 24.55
C SER A 437 -1.61 -1.85 25.96
N THR A 438 -0.88 -2.61 26.77
CA THR A 438 -1.10 -2.72 28.22
C THR A 438 -0.23 -1.75 29.02
N GLN A 439 0.64 -0.96 28.37
CA GLN A 439 1.62 -0.07 29.01
C GLN A 439 1.80 1.25 28.25
N THR A 440 2.22 2.31 28.95
CA THR A 440 2.57 3.54 28.24
C THR A 440 4.01 3.47 27.73
N ARG A 441 4.21 3.27 26.43
CA ARG A 441 5.54 3.22 25.79
C ARG A 441 5.49 3.57 24.30
N GLU A 442 6.67 3.74 23.70
CA GLU A 442 6.80 3.86 22.25
C GLU A 442 6.89 2.47 21.61
N TYR A 443 6.07 2.23 20.59
CA TYR A 443 6.08 1.00 19.80
C TYR A 443 6.64 1.29 18.41
N ALA A 444 7.32 0.28 17.84
CA ALA A 444 7.82 0.29 16.48
C ALA A 444 7.12 -0.81 15.67
N LEU A 445 6.20 -0.42 14.78
CA LEU A 445 5.52 -1.31 13.85
C LEU A 445 6.34 -1.41 12.57
N GLN A 446 6.76 -2.62 12.22
CA GLN A 446 7.45 -2.90 10.97
C GLN A 446 6.43 -3.33 9.91
N VAL A 447 6.54 -2.76 8.73
CA VAL A 447 5.72 -3.11 7.57
C VAL A 447 6.63 -3.51 6.42
N GLU A 448 6.44 -4.70 5.86
CA GLU A 448 7.16 -5.17 4.68
C GLU A 448 6.93 -4.21 3.51
N ASN A 449 7.99 -3.83 2.78
CA ASN A 449 7.87 -2.94 1.63
C ASN A 449 6.97 -3.53 0.52
N GLY A 450 6.42 -2.67 -0.34
CA GLY A 450 5.45 -3.08 -1.38
C GLY A 450 3.99 -2.86 -0.99
N TRP A 451 3.74 -2.12 0.09
CA TRP A 451 2.45 -1.52 0.37
C TRP A 451 2.22 -0.27 -0.49
N ASN A 452 0.97 -0.05 -0.84
CA ASN A 452 0.50 1.09 -1.62
C ASN A 452 0.03 2.23 -0.73
N ASP A 453 -0.67 1.92 0.34
CA ASP A 453 -1.23 2.94 1.23
C ASP A 453 -1.14 2.48 2.68
N LEU A 454 -0.89 3.44 3.57
CA LEU A 454 -0.89 3.24 5.01
C LEU A 454 -1.56 4.44 5.69
N GLU A 455 -2.65 4.13 6.38
CA GLU A 455 -3.43 5.09 7.15
C GLU A 455 -3.45 4.68 8.62
N ALA A 456 -2.98 5.57 9.49
CA ALA A 456 -3.13 5.42 10.93
C ALA A 456 -4.40 6.13 11.42
N PHE A 457 -5.19 5.44 12.23
CA PHE A 457 -6.40 5.98 12.82
C PHE A 457 -6.10 6.62 14.17
N PHE A 458 -6.38 7.92 14.27
CA PHE A 458 -6.31 8.66 15.52
C PHE A 458 -7.74 8.92 16.02
N PRO A 459 -8.10 8.43 17.21
CA PRO A 459 -9.35 8.81 17.86
C PRO A 459 -9.45 10.34 17.95
N ARG A 460 -10.68 10.86 17.98
CA ARG A 460 -11.04 12.30 17.98
C ARG A 460 -10.15 13.17 18.90
N PRO A 461 -9.98 14.47 18.56
CA PRO A 461 -8.82 15.28 18.93
C PRO A 461 -8.89 15.77 20.39
N GLY A 462 -8.55 14.91 21.33
CA GLY A 462 -8.40 15.31 22.74
C GLY A 462 -6.97 15.70 23.11
N ASN A 463 -5.94 15.11 22.46
CA ASN A 463 -4.55 15.30 22.87
C ASN A 463 -3.58 15.23 21.68
N THR A 464 -3.11 16.40 21.20
CA THR A 464 -2.21 16.56 20.05
C THR A 464 -0.79 15.99 20.29
N LYS A 465 -0.39 15.74 21.55
CA LYS A 465 0.93 15.17 21.87
C LYS A 465 1.08 13.69 21.45
N GLU A 466 -0.03 12.96 21.38
CA GLU A 466 -0.07 11.52 21.07
C GLU A 466 -0.31 11.24 19.57
N ALA A 467 -0.55 12.28 18.79
CA ALA A 467 -0.94 12.18 17.39
C ALA A 467 0.28 12.39 16.48
N HIS A 468 1.37 11.63 16.67
CA HIS A 468 2.48 11.66 15.72
C HIS A 468 2.94 10.26 15.34
N LEU A 469 3.41 10.14 14.11
CA LEU A 469 3.93 8.92 13.55
C LEU A 469 5.29 9.23 12.91
N VAL A 470 6.31 8.43 13.24
CA VAL A 470 7.64 8.55 12.65
C VAL A 470 7.86 7.37 11.72
N MET A 471 8.03 7.65 10.43
CA MET A 471 8.33 6.67 9.39
C MET A 471 9.82 6.69 9.06
N GLN A 472 10.45 5.52 9.10
CA GLN A 472 11.84 5.33 8.73
C GLN A 472 11.96 4.10 7.83
N GLU A 473 12.59 4.26 6.66
CA GLU A 473 12.80 3.15 5.72
C GLU A 473 14.02 2.33 6.14
N GLU A 474 13.85 1.02 6.33
CA GLU A 474 14.86 0.06 6.78
C GLU A 474 15.01 -1.07 5.74
N GLY A 475 15.73 -0.80 4.65
CA GLY A 475 16.06 -1.83 3.66
C GLY A 475 14.83 -2.45 2.97
N SER A 476 14.33 -3.57 3.51
CA SER A 476 13.15 -4.31 3.02
C SER A 476 11.85 -4.05 3.80
N SER A 477 11.90 -3.29 4.90
CA SER A 477 10.72 -2.88 5.66
C SER A 477 10.71 -1.36 5.90
N THR A 478 9.56 -0.87 6.34
CA THR A 478 9.39 0.49 6.85
C THR A 478 8.99 0.41 8.32
N ARG A 479 9.77 1.05 9.19
CA ARG A 479 9.49 1.15 10.61
C ARG A 479 8.63 2.38 10.89
N PHE A 480 7.53 2.17 11.59
CA PHE A 480 6.60 3.19 12.06
C PHE A 480 6.64 3.27 13.58
N SER A 481 7.22 4.34 14.12
CA SER A 481 7.33 4.55 15.57
C SER A 481 6.27 5.53 16.07
N PHE A 482 5.60 5.18 17.17
CA PHE A 482 4.56 6.00 17.77
C PHE A 482 4.38 5.70 19.27
N PRO A 483 4.02 6.70 20.09
CA PRO A 483 3.64 6.47 21.47
C PRO A 483 2.23 5.87 21.56
N LEU A 484 2.06 4.91 22.48
CA LEU A 484 0.76 4.35 22.82
C LEU A 484 0.62 4.27 24.34
N ARG A 485 -0.55 4.65 24.86
CA ARG A 485 -0.85 4.67 26.29
C ARG A 485 -1.31 3.31 26.79
N GLU A 486 -1.26 3.16 28.10
CA GLU A 486 -1.88 2.03 28.80
C GLU A 486 -3.35 1.89 28.43
N TRP A 487 -3.78 0.66 28.10
CA TRP A 487 -5.15 0.29 27.73
C TRP A 487 -5.70 1.04 26.51
N ALA A 488 -4.82 1.57 25.66
CA ALA A 488 -5.18 2.17 24.39
C ALA A 488 -4.81 1.26 23.21
N TYR A 489 -5.48 1.44 22.08
CA TYR A 489 -5.09 0.80 20.83
C TYR A 489 -4.86 1.82 19.72
N ARG A 490 -4.07 1.40 18.72
CA ARG A 490 -3.88 2.11 17.47
C ARG A 490 -4.25 1.18 16.32
N LEU A 491 -5.15 1.64 15.45
CA LEU A 491 -5.53 0.95 14.23
C LEU A 491 -4.74 1.51 13.04
N PHE A 492 -4.21 0.63 12.22
CA PHE A 492 -3.56 0.92 10.95
C PHE A 492 -4.28 0.17 9.83
N LYS A 493 -4.56 0.87 8.73
CA LYS A 493 -4.99 0.26 7.47
C LYS A 493 -3.81 0.25 6.54
N VAL A 494 -3.40 -0.95 6.12
CA VAL A 494 -2.31 -1.17 5.17
C VAL A 494 -2.89 -1.85 3.95
N ARG A 495 -2.64 -1.27 2.77
CA ARG A 495 -3.04 -1.86 1.51
C ARG A 495 -1.81 -2.28 0.74
N SER A 496 -1.80 -3.51 0.24
CA SER A 496 -0.72 -4.01 -0.60
C SER A 496 -1.26 -4.87 -1.74
N LEU A 497 -0.44 -5.10 -2.76
CA LEU A 497 -0.76 -6.02 -3.84
C LEU A 497 0.25 -7.15 -3.83
N GLY A 498 -0.16 -8.31 -4.32
CA GLY A 498 0.76 -9.45 -4.44
C GLY A 498 0.18 -10.53 -5.36
N PRO A 499 1.04 -11.43 -5.84
CA PRO A 499 0.58 -12.60 -6.56
C PRO A 499 -0.05 -13.61 -5.58
N PHE A 500 -1.20 -14.15 -5.96
CA PHE A 500 -1.81 -15.31 -5.32
C PHE A 500 -2.59 -16.06 -6.41
N PRO A 501 -1.89 -16.86 -7.26
CA PRO A 501 -2.49 -17.48 -8.42
C PRO A 501 -3.40 -18.65 -7.99
N LEU A 502 -4.68 -18.35 -7.82
CA LEU A 502 -5.75 -19.33 -7.68
C LEU A 502 -6.53 -19.35 -8.99
N HIS A 503 -6.48 -20.47 -9.69
CA HIS A 503 -7.31 -20.67 -10.88
C HIS A 503 -8.57 -21.41 -10.45
N ALA A 504 -9.72 -20.86 -10.79
CA ALA A 504 -10.99 -21.51 -10.57
C ALA A 504 -11.87 -21.30 -11.79
N GLU A 505 -12.45 -22.40 -12.27
CA GLU A 505 -13.34 -22.45 -13.41
C GLU A 505 -14.62 -23.15 -12.96
N VAL A 506 -15.76 -22.54 -13.26
CA VAL A 506 -17.08 -23.13 -13.02
C VAL A 506 -17.71 -23.41 -14.37
N GLU A 507 -17.79 -24.69 -14.71
CA GLU A 507 -18.54 -25.18 -15.88
C GLU A 507 -19.95 -25.57 -15.43
N GLN A 508 -20.98 -25.04 -16.09
CA GLN A 508 -22.35 -25.50 -15.91
C GLN A 508 -22.70 -26.48 -17.03
N ARG A 509 -23.10 -27.71 -16.66
CA ARG A 509 -23.62 -28.72 -17.59
C ARG A 509 -25.02 -29.12 -17.17
N GLY A 510 -26.02 -28.41 -17.69
CA GLY A 510 -27.43 -28.59 -17.31
C GLY A 510 -27.67 -28.23 -15.83
N ASP A 511 -28.11 -29.22 -15.05
CA ASP A 511 -28.42 -29.09 -13.61
C ASP A 511 -27.21 -29.41 -12.68
N ARG A 512 -26.06 -29.73 -13.28
CA ARG A 512 -24.80 -29.99 -12.57
C ARG A 512 -23.79 -28.89 -12.84
N LEU A 513 -23.17 -28.39 -11.77
CA LEU A 513 -22.04 -27.49 -11.80
C LEU A 513 -20.76 -28.27 -11.50
N SER A 514 -19.75 -28.16 -12.35
CA SER A 514 -18.40 -28.66 -12.09
C SER A 514 -17.48 -27.49 -11.76
N LEU A 515 -16.99 -27.44 -10.52
CA LEU A 515 -15.94 -26.52 -10.10
C LEU A 515 -14.59 -27.22 -10.27
N ARG A 516 -13.72 -26.64 -11.10
CA ARG A 516 -12.30 -26.98 -11.14
C ARG A 516 -11.52 -25.87 -10.44
N LEU A 517 -10.77 -26.22 -9.40
CA LEU A 517 -9.98 -25.27 -8.63
C LEU A 517 -8.54 -25.76 -8.51
N ALA A 518 -7.60 -24.96 -8.97
CA ALA A 518 -6.17 -25.20 -8.91
C ALA A 518 -5.51 -24.13 -8.04
N ASN A 519 -5.02 -24.54 -6.87
CA ASN A 519 -4.26 -23.67 -5.98
C ASN A 519 -2.78 -23.69 -6.40
N LEU A 520 -2.39 -22.82 -7.33
CA LEU A 520 -0.98 -22.60 -7.70
C LEU A 520 -0.27 -21.63 -6.73
N GLY A 521 -0.98 -21.18 -5.70
CA GLY A 521 -0.48 -20.25 -4.71
C GLY A 521 0.54 -20.88 -3.75
N PRO A 522 1.26 -20.03 -3.00
CA PRO A 522 2.31 -20.49 -2.09
C PRO A 522 1.79 -21.11 -0.78
N LYS A 523 0.48 -21.05 -0.52
CA LYS A 523 -0.13 -21.33 0.79
C LYS A 523 -1.38 -22.19 0.68
N ASP A 524 -1.65 -22.95 1.74
CA ASP A 524 -2.87 -23.75 1.89
C ASP A 524 -4.05 -22.85 2.29
N LEU A 525 -5.24 -23.25 1.88
CA LEU A 525 -6.50 -22.63 2.27
C LEU A 525 -7.28 -23.60 3.17
N ASP A 526 -7.65 -23.14 4.36
CA ASP A 526 -8.44 -23.85 5.35
C ASP A 526 -9.92 -23.43 5.28
N GLU A 527 -10.82 -24.36 5.57
CA GLU A 527 -12.27 -24.11 5.73
C GLU A 527 -12.87 -23.35 4.52
N CYS A 528 -12.68 -23.86 3.30
CA CYS A 528 -13.16 -23.20 2.08
C CYS A 528 -14.66 -23.38 1.84
N TRP A 529 -15.30 -22.33 1.33
CA TRP A 529 -16.72 -22.26 1.01
C TRP A 529 -16.93 -21.66 -0.39
N LEU A 530 -18.00 -22.10 -1.04
CA LEU A 530 -18.44 -21.63 -2.34
C LEU A 530 -19.90 -21.19 -2.26
N VAL A 531 -20.21 -20.00 -2.76
CA VAL A 531 -21.57 -19.45 -2.80
C VAL A 531 -21.97 -19.21 -4.25
N ILE A 532 -22.97 -19.93 -4.72
CA ILE A 532 -23.47 -19.89 -6.10
C ILE A 532 -24.98 -19.73 -6.08
N GLN A 533 -25.51 -18.72 -6.77
CA GLN A 533 -26.96 -18.48 -6.90
C GLN A 533 -27.71 -18.48 -5.54
N GLY A 534 -27.04 -18.07 -4.47
CA GLY A 534 -27.58 -18.05 -3.11
C GLY A 534 -27.53 -19.38 -2.35
N GLN A 535 -27.02 -20.47 -2.95
CA GLN A 535 -26.71 -21.74 -2.29
C GLN A 535 -25.26 -21.74 -1.79
N VAL A 536 -25.01 -22.39 -0.65
CA VAL A 536 -23.69 -22.47 0.00
C VAL A 536 -23.19 -23.91 -0.02
N PHE A 537 -21.95 -24.11 -0.47
CA PHE A 537 -21.29 -25.42 -0.52
C PHE A 537 -19.98 -25.39 0.26
N PHE A 538 -19.78 -26.38 1.14
CA PHE A 538 -18.52 -26.56 1.86
C PHE A 538 -17.52 -27.36 1.02
N LEU A 539 -16.31 -26.83 0.84
CA LEU A 539 -15.26 -27.45 0.01
C LEU A 539 -14.20 -28.18 0.85
N GLY A 540 -14.05 -27.84 2.13
CA GLY A 540 -12.97 -28.33 2.98
C GLY A 540 -11.66 -27.58 2.77
N ASP A 541 -10.54 -28.23 3.06
CA ASP A 541 -9.21 -27.64 2.94
C ASP A 541 -8.63 -27.86 1.53
N ILE A 542 -7.99 -26.83 0.97
CA ILE A 542 -7.36 -26.84 -0.36
C ILE A 542 -5.86 -26.61 -0.21
N LEU A 543 -5.10 -27.69 -0.39
CA LEU A 543 -3.65 -27.67 -0.25
C LEU A 543 -2.96 -26.94 -1.41
N ARG A 544 -1.79 -26.37 -1.15
CA ARG A 544 -0.91 -25.78 -2.17
C ARG A 544 -0.56 -26.80 -3.26
N GLY A 545 -0.57 -26.36 -4.50
CA GLY A 545 -0.30 -27.19 -5.69
C GLY A 545 -1.38 -28.24 -6.00
N SER A 546 -2.48 -28.28 -5.25
CA SER A 546 -3.55 -29.24 -5.50
C SER A 546 -4.53 -28.74 -6.57
N ASN A 547 -5.03 -29.69 -7.36
CA ASN A 547 -6.11 -29.50 -8.31
C ASN A 547 -7.33 -30.29 -7.80
N VAL A 548 -8.39 -29.57 -7.44
CA VAL A 548 -9.62 -30.12 -6.88
C VAL A 548 -10.74 -29.94 -7.89
N VAL A 549 -11.42 -31.04 -8.22
CA VAL A 549 -12.64 -31.00 -9.02
C VAL A 549 -13.81 -31.44 -8.13
N ARG A 550 -14.86 -30.63 -8.08
CA ARG A 550 -16.08 -30.92 -7.31
C ARG A 550 -17.30 -30.69 -8.19
N GLU A 551 -18.24 -31.62 -8.11
CA GLU A 551 -19.53 -31.50 -8.79
C GLU A 551 -20.62 -31.19 -7.76
N PHE A 552 -21.49 -30.24 -8.10
CA PHE A 552 -22.63 -29.82 -7.30
C PHE A 552 -23.90 -29.90 -8.15
N SER A 553 -25.00 -30.36 -7.56
CA SER A 553 -26.33 -30.30 -8.18
C SER A 553 -27.05 -29.03 -7.72
N LEU A 554 -27.51 -28.21 -8.66
CA LEU A 554 -28.32 -27.04 -8.33
C LEU A 554 -29.73 -27.50 -8.01
N VAL A 555 -30.25 -27.14 -6.83
CA VAL A 555 -31.67 -27.39 -6.55
C VAL A 555 -32.50 -26.33 -7.31
N ALA A 556 -33.26 -26.78 -8.32
CA ALA A 556 -34.16 -25.91 -9.07
C ALA A 556 -35.11 -25.16 -8.13
N ARG A 557 -35.23 -23.84 -8.34
CA ARG A 557 -36.12 -22.96 -7.58
C ARG A 557 -37.59 -23.20 -8.01
N GLY A 558 -38.11 -24.37 -7.71
CA GLY A 558 -39.47 -24.79 -8.06
C GLY A 558 -40.06 -25.71 -7.01
N GLN A 559 -41.13 -25.23 -6.35
CA GLN A 559 -42.03 -25.97 -5.44
C GLN A 559 -41.54 -26.27 -4.01
N ALA A 560 -40.96 -25.29 -3.31
CA ALA A 560 -41.02 -25.24 -1.84
C ALA A 560 -40.76 -23.82 -1.31
N ALA A 561 -41.78 -22.96 -1.33
CA ALA A 561 -42.07 -21.90 -0.34
C ALA A 561 -43.00 -20.84 -0.95
N SER A 562 -44.31 -21.11 -0.89
CA SER A 562 -45.26 -20.03 -0.67
C SER A 562 -45.25 -19.72 0.83
N GLU A 563 -45.32 -18.44 1.17
CA GLU A 563 -45.59 -17.86 2.50
C GLU A 563 -44.40 -17.58 3.46
N SER A 564 -44.05 -16.28 3.46
CA SER A 564 -43.46 -15.48 4.54
C SER A 564 -41.93 -15.53 4.75
N SER A 565 -41.33 -14.34 4.70
CA SER A 565 -39.93 -13.99 4.96
C SER A 565 -38.94 -14.34 3.84
N SER A 566 -38.59 -13.32 3.04
CA SER A 566 -37.40 -13.30 2.19
C SER A 566 -36.15 -13.56 3.05
N LYS A 567 -35.71 -14.82 3.08
CA LYS A 567 -34.47 -15.30 3.70
C LYS A 567 -33.26 -14.48 3.22
N HIS A 568 -32.86 -13.52 4.04
CA HIS A 568 -31.56 -12.85 4.02
C HIS A 568 -30.40 -13.79 4.47
N SER A 569 -30.47 -15.10 4.22
CA SER A 569 -29.76 -16.12 5.03
C SER A 569 -28.55 -16.82 4.40
N SER A 570 -28.18 -16.64 3.12
CA SER A 570 -27.13 -17.49 2.52
C SER A 570 -25.76 -17.32 3.18
N LEU A 571 -25.26 -16.09 3.38
CA LEU A 571 -23.95 -15.87 4.01
C LEU A 571 -23.94 -16.11 5.53
N GLN A 572 -25.10 -16.07 6.21
CA GLN A 572 -25.19 -16.31 7.66
C GLN A 572 -25.10 -17.81 8.03
N GLU A 573 -25.31 -18.69 7.06
CA GLU A 573 -25.21 -20.15 7.22
C GLU A 573 -23.75 -20.62 7.32
N ILE A 574 -22.78 -19.81 6.88
CA ILE A 574 -21.35 -20.13 6.96
C ILE A 574 -20.89 -20.02 8.42
N ARG A 575 -20.42 -21.13 8.97
CA ARG A 575 -19.85 -21.24 10.32
C ARG A 575 -18.41 -21.70 10.23
N PHE A 576 -17.54 -21.08 11.03
CA PHE A 576 -16.13 -21.45 11.17
C PHE A 576 -15.87 -21.98 12.57
N ALA A 577 -14.89 -22.88 12.73
CA ALA A 577 -14.57 -23.44 14.04
C ALA A 577 -14.06 -22.36 15.02
N ASN A 578 -13.35 -21.34 14.51
CA ASN A 578 -12.85 -20.23 15.32
C ASN A 578 -13.83 -19.04 15.31
N ARG A 579 -14.31 -18.65 16.49
CA ARG A 579 -15.23 -17.51 16.65
C ARG A 579 -14.67 -16.18 16.13
N MET A 580 -13.36 -15.97 16.19
CA MET A 580 -12.71 -14.76 15.64
C MET A 580 -12.76 -14.77 14.10
N ARG A 581 -12.50 -15.92 13.47
CA ARG A 581 -12.67 -16.11 12.03
C ARG A 581 -14.13 -15.84 11.62
N GLU A 582 -15.08 -16.39 12.36
CA GLU A 582 -16.51 -16.16 12.10
C GLU A 582 -16.90 -14.67 12.19
N LEU A 583 -16.44 -13.95 13.21
CA LEU A 583 -16.70 -12.51 13.35
C LEU A 583 -16.08 -11.71 12.20
N LEU A 584 -14.79 -11.92 11.91
CA LEU A 584 -14.09 -11.22 10.83
C LEU A 584 -14.71 -11.47 9.46
N PHE A 585 -15.11 -12.71 9.18
CA PHE A 585 -15.86 -13.05 7.98
C PHE A 585 -17.17 -12.26 7.90
N ARG A 586 -17.98 -12.25 8.96
CA ARG A 586 -19.26 -11.51 8.98
C ARG A 586 -19.07 -10.02 8.72
N TYR A 587 -18.07 -9.39 9.35
CA TYR A 587 -17.80 -7.96 9.15
C TYR A 587 -17.15 -7.62 7.80
N SER A 588 -16.70 -8.62 7.01
CA SER A 588 -16.13 -8.37 5.68
C SER A 588 -17.18 -8.10 4.58
N PHE A 589 -18.47 -8.33 4.83
CA PHE A 589 -19.57 -8.20 3.85
C PHE A 589 -20.55 -7.04 4.12
N PHE A 590 -20.39 -6.27 5.21
CA PHE A 590 -21.21 -5.09 5.48
C PHE A 590 -20.46 -3.82 5.02
N PRO A 591 -21.12 -2.76 4.51
CA PRO A 591 -22.57 -2.54 4.41
C PRO A 591 -23.19 -3.01 3.06
N GLU A 592 -22.42 -3.64 2.17
CA GLU A 592 -22.81 -3.91 0.78
C GLU A 592 -23.64 -5.20 0.54
N SER A 593 -24.33 -5.71 1.57
CA SER A 593 -25.38 -6.73 1.36
C SER A 593 -26.52 -6.23 0.43
N GLN A 594 -26.54 -4.94 0.08
CA GLN A 594 -27.45 -4.37 -0.91
C GLN A 594 -27.01 -4.59 -2.37
N GLY A 595 -25.72 -4.84 -2.66
CA GLY A 595 -25.19 -4.93 -4.03
C GLY A 595 -25.07 -6.36 -4.56
N LEU A 596 -24.54 -7.30 -3.76
CA LEU A 596 -24.41 -8.71 -4.16
C LEU A 596 -25.76 -9.43 -4.34
N SER A 597 -26.84 -8.84 -3.81
CA SER A 597 -28.22 -9.30 -4.01
C SER A 597 -28.99 -8.51 -5.09
N ARG A 598 -28.42 -7.43 -5.65
CA ARG A 598 -29.06 -6.60 -6.70
C ARG A 598 -28.27 -6.48 -8.02
N GLY A 599 -27.06 -7.01 -8.12
CA GLY A 599 -26.40 -7.27 -9.40
C GLY A 599 -26.81 -8.64 -9.93
N GLY A 600 -27.46 -8.67 -11.09
CA GLY A 600 -27.75 -9.90 -11.85
C GLY A 600 -26.48 -10.70 -12.10
N GLY A 601 -26.66 -12.01 -12.27
CA GLY A 601 -25.63 -13.03 -12.20
C GLY A 601 -24.55 -12.92 -13.27
N GLU A 602 -23.36 -13.39 -12.90
CA GLU A 602 -22.34 -13.92 -13.84
C GLU A 602 -21.17 -14.62 -13.12
N GLY A 603 -21.18 -14.82 -11.79
CA GLY A 603 -20.12 -15.57 -11.12
C GLY A 603 -20.42 -16.17 -9.75
N ALA A 604 -19.56 -17.09 -9.33
CA ALA A 604 -19.52 -17.77 -8.03
C ALA A 604 -18.60 -17.04 -7.03
N LEU A 605 -19.00 -16.90 -5.77
CA LEU A 605 -18.15 -16.36 -4.71
C LEU A 605 -17.41 -17.49 -3.99
N PHE A 606 -16.09 -17.45 -4.00
CA PHE A 606 -15.23 -18.38 -3.26
C PHE A 606 -14.59 -17.66 -2.06
N VAL A 607 -14.60 -18.32 -0.90
CA VAL A 607 -14.00 -17.81 0.34
C VAL A 607 -13.23 -18.91 1.07
N GLY A 608 -12.08 -18.59 1.68
CA GLY A 608 -11.33 -19.51 2.54
C GLY A 608 -10.29 -18.78 3.40
N TRP A 609 -9.79 -19.44 4.46
CA TRP A 609 -8.76 -18.86 5.34
C TRP A 609 -7.36 -19.29 4.90
N VAL A 610 -6.42 -18.36 4.78
CA VAL A 610 -5.03 -18.72 4.45
C VAL A 610 -4.34 -19.29 5.69
N ARG A 611 -3.82 -20.52 5.60
CA ARG A 611 -3.06 -21.14 6.67
C ARG A 611 -1.66 -20.51 6.78
N GLN A 612 -1.32 -20.01 7.97
CA GLN A 612 0.02 -19.47 8.29
C GLN A 612 0.54 -18.49 7.21
N ALA A 613 -0.26 -17.47 6.92
CA ALA A 613 0.22 -16.34 6.12
C ALA A 613 1.45 -15.72 6.81
N ALA A 614 2.50 -15.42 6.05
CA ALA A 614 3.64 -14.70 6.62
C ALA A 614 3.17 -13.29 6.99
N PRO A 615 3.44 -12.81 8.22
CA PRO A 615 3.01 -11.49 8.64
C PRO A 615 3.73 -10.43 7.81
N ARG A 616 2.97 -9.64 7.05
CA ARG A 616 3.49 -8.44 6.36
C ARG A 616 3.71 -7.27 7.31
N VAL A 617 3.12 -7.36 8.50
CA VAL A 617 3.19 -6.35 9.54
C VAL A 617 3.51 -7.05 10.86
N TRP A 618 4.54 -6.58 11.55
CA TRP A 618 4.97 -7.17 12.82
C TRP A 618 5.57 -6.11 13.75
N VAL A 619 5.84 -6.48 14.99
CA VAL A 619 6.54 -5.65 15.97
C VAL A 619 7.76 -6.43 16.43
N ASP A 620 8.95 -5.80 16.39
CA ASP A 620 10.22 -6.40 16.82
C ASP A 620 10.34 -6.45 18.36
N ASP A 621 9.36 -7.06 19.04
CA ASP A 621 9.35 -7.21 20.50
C ASP A 621 8.72 -8.54 20.92
N ALA A 622 9.50 -9.36 21.63
CA ALA A 622 9.07 -10.66 22.13
C ALA A 622 7.93 -10.58 23.18
N GLN A 623 7.73 -9.42 23.80
CA GLN A 623 6.66 -9.20 24.77
C GLN A 623 5.32 -8.81 24.11
N VAL A 624 5.29 -8.66 22.78
CA VAL A 624 4.06 -8.38 22.02
C VAL A 624 3.54 -9.68 21.41
N LEU A 625 2.32 -10.07 21.77
CA LEU A 625 1.67 -11.24 21.18
C LEU A 625 1.02 -10.86 19.86
N ALA A 626 1.30 -11.62 18.79
CA ALA A 626 0.73 -11.38 17.47
C ALA A 626 -0.31 -12.44 17.08
N TYR A 627 -1.45 -11.99 16.56
CA TYR A 627 -2.51 -12.83 16.01
C TYR A 627 -2.84 -12.39 14.59
N ASP A 628 -2.61 -13.28 13.63
CA ASP A 628 -2.81 -13.00 12.21
C ASP A 628 -3.95 -13.84 11.64
N TYR A 629 -4.92 -13.16 11.03
CA TYR A 629 -6.07 -13.76 10.36
C TYR A 629 -6.11 -13.26 8.93
N THR A 630 -6.01 -14.16 7.95
CA THR A 630 -6.04 -13.81 6.53
C THR A 630 -7.19 -14.54 5.83
N LEU A 631 -8.18 -13.78 5.37
CA LEU A 631 -9.33 -14.26 4.62
C LEU A 631 -9.06 -14.05 3.12
N PHE A 632 -9.17 -15.11 2.34
CA PHE A 632 -9.10 -15.05 0.88
C PHE A 632 -10.51 -15.04 0.28
N ARG A 633 -10.73 -14.15 -0.69
CA ARG A 633 -11.99 -13.97 -1.41
C ARG A 633 -11.74 -13.85 -2.92
N ALA A 634 -12.49 -14.60 -3.71
CA ALA A 634 -12.47 -14.50 -5.17
C ALA A 634 -13.88 -14.54 -5.73
N ILE A 635 -14.14 -13.76 -6.78
CA ILE A 635 -15.32 -13.87 -7.62
C ILE A 635 -14.88 -14.61 -8.88
N ILE A 636 -15.49 -15.77 -9.12
CA ILE A 636 -15.17 -16.67 -10.23
C ILE A 636 -16.25 -16.48 -11.30
N PRO A 637 -15.94 -15.94 -12.49
CA PRO A 637 -16.93 -15.84 -13.55
C PRO A 637 -17.36 -17.24 -14.01
N PHE A 638 -18.60 -17.38 -14.48
CA PHE A 638 -18.99 -18.59 -15.20
C PHE A 638 -18.24 -18.63 -16.54
N GLY A 639 -17.77 -19.81 -16.95
CA GLY A 639 -17.20 -19.97 -18.29
C GLY A 639 -18.29 -19.71 -19.34
N GLU A 640 -18.01 -18.86 -20.32
CA GLU A 640 -18.86 -18.77 -21.53
C GLU A 640 -18.88 -20.15 -22.19
N GLU A 641 -20.08 -20.65 -22.52
CA GLU A 641 -20.22 -21.80 -23.43
C GLU A 641 -19.46 -21.44 -24.72
N GLN A 642 -18.33 -22.10 -24.96
CA GLN A 642 -17.77 -22.14 -26.31
C GLN A 642 -18.75 -22.95 -27.15
N ASP A 643 -19.69 -22.25 -27.78
CA ASP A 643 -20.46 -22.79 -28.90
C ASP A 643 -19.45 -23.26 -29.96
N LEU A 644 -19.36 -24.58 -30.11
CA LEU A 644 -18.57 -25.30 -31.09
C LEU A 644 -19.08 -25.10 -32.52
#